data_AF-A0A7S2MWT7-F1
#
_entry.id   AF-A0A7S2MWT7-F1
#
_cell.length_a   1.000
_cell.length_b   1.000
_cell.length_c   1.000
_cell.angle_alpha   90.00
_cell.angle_beta   90.00
_cell.angle_gamma   90.00
#
_symmetry.space_group_name_H-M   'P 1'
#
loop_
_entity.id
_entity.type
_entity.pdbx_description
1 polymer ?
#
loop_
_entity_poly.entity_id
_entity_poly.type
_entity_poly.pdbx_seq_one_letter_code
_entity_poly.pdbx_strand_id
1 'polypeptide(L)'
;MKFLLNGSAVAALLSLSSHVDARISVPQIRDLQASNLDITVFGTGATIVADQTEYDQNQNHEGAGYAEVTGGTAKLVGNMWRSFELPGDGVKVTRDTVLSFDFAVGSPYGADFTAICADENTVLADERRCWVLLAKEGVYLPEMYNVPNTLDTPLTTFDIPIGRYFQTTVKHLVLIQDNDTGDQSGGESTFSNIAFENIPQHFDITINGDNVAIIDDQKPYSPSQQRSTDVPMEISADDPSSITLHGNTWKAYEFPETLYLNESTTLEFDFGLTEKVEVHAICLDDDTDNEQDDCFKLAGTQSWGRKVLKQTEVGEVNHYTIPIGHFFTGEKKYLGFGQDKDASPFTYGLSTFSNIAIYDEDRADLLIEVDGATVTVPNSQHQYAGSQDTREHVLEVSSDGLSATMKGNIFRGVALETPLEITKATQLEFDVELKDATNVDFIGFGLEDELSFDKDQYRVFGSKSGSNTFPEKVLEGESKHYSIPIGIDMTTNVTYLAFVQENDQSGEARKSGESTISNISIYERPDIMLKYGDGMVSVPNDQVIYDGNTQDRDKRNIWDVSDDGLSITMRDNNWKAVEVPAYSIEEDTVLMFDFTLIEETEIHGICLDDNLDHDDITTCFKVAGHQDVENNFYTVPDETRPSITSPTVTKTYAIRVGHFLAGRQLRNLVIVQDNDVGDKKGGESSFSNIHLFNAETCLLDDTSFTFTVDECTFSKTFSGLEDQLESKQSCSPNAWSELFGFFPKANYMYDVVEEIASICTLGYDTVSPHSFNHLSSEGYQFIEAFFDGDNKWNYEHDSIDDGVYSFDLAKEAGMISVVNDKMDTEGIAWPKMHNFKDCKLRAAMCCWVEERKDTDVTVEPTDNSDVCYVDFTRAKRSSHVKDGYSIYNGITGAPTDVEGAVNCHGFAWGNDAGYADSGLKGNTLFNVAMQEGLYTNGYVEEVPGAPLCACVEQMPVVTKASCTKIVVDQTVSLSYDHTIAVFAADVAINSIAYDSCNLEDSLSLYYAELVGDLKATEDEKAMLDEILVGDGKCGEATSAFLATKGLKLA
;
A
#
# COMPACT_ATOMS: atom_id res chain seq x y z
N MET A 1 -109.80 44.87 -45.41
CA MET A 1 -108.42 45.35 -45.67
C MET A 1 -107.47 44.53 -44.80
N LYS A 2 -106.31 43.99 -45.22
CA LYS A 2 -105.60 43.92 -46.52
C LYS A 2 -105.33 45.26 -47.24
N PHE A 3 -104.16 45.53 -47.80
CA PHE A 3 -102.97 44.68 -48.03
C PHE A 3 -101.83 45.06 -47.04
N LEU A 4 -100.79 44.27 -46.69
CA LEU A 4 -100.03 43.17 -47.34
C LEU A 4 -99.08 43.67 -48.46
N LEU A 5 -97.84 43.22 -48.70
CA LEU A 5 -96.72 42.59 -47.94
C LEU A 5 -95.47 42.87 -48.83
N ASN A 6 -94.25 43.22 -48.40
CA ASN A 6 -93.67 43.58 -47.09
C ASN A 6 -93.24 45.10 -47.15
N GLY A 7 -92.15 45.68 -46.65
CA GLY A 7 -90.89 45.24 -46.01
C GLY A 7 -89.82 44.73 -46.99
N SER A 8 -88.50 44.84 -46.77
CA SER A 8 -87.69 45.40 -45.67
C SER A 8 -86.22 45.56 -46.18
N ALA A 9 -85.26 46.30 -45.60
CA ALA A 9 -85.12 47.41 -44.61
C ALA A 9 -83.59 47.70 -44.48
N VAL A 10 -82.95 48.68 -43.77
CA VAL A 10 -83.14 50.06 -43.19
C VAL A 10 -81.77 50.34 -42.49
N ALA A 11 -81.13 51.52 -42.40
CA ALA A 11 -81.04 52.82 -43.12
C ALA A 11 -79.70 53.47 -42.62
N ALA A 12 -79.40 54.74 -42.26
CA ALA A 12 -79.91 56.12 -42.35
C ALA A 12 -78.78 57.08 -41.83
N LEU A 13 -78.76 58.43 -42.00
CA LEU A 13 -78.96 59.32 -43.16
C LEU A 13 -78.65 60.80 -42.74
N LEU A 14 -78.04 61.64 -43.62
CA LEU A 14 -78.12 63.15 -43.65
C LEU A 14 -77.41 63.98 -42.52
N SER A 15 -77.14 65.32 -42.60
CA SER A 15 -76.93 66.31 -43.71
C SER A 15 -76.63 67.79 -43.28
N LEU A 16 -76.05 68.60 -44.20
CA LEU A 16 -76.35 70.03 -44.55
C LEU A 16 -75.76 71.30 -43.83
N SER A 17 -74.93 72.06 -44.59
CA SER A 17 -74.86 73.56 -44.70
C SER A 17 -74.21 74.38 -43.55
N SER A 18 -73.63 75.61 -43.72
CA SER A 18 -73.42 76.54 -44.87
C SER A 18 -72.36 77.64 -44.57
N HIS A 19 -72.16 78.59 -45.51
CA HIS A 19 -71.43 79.89 -45.43
C HIS A 19 -69.90 79.91 -45.66
N VAL A 20 -69.42 81.11 -46.05
CA VAL A 20 -68.08 81.42 -46.57
C VAL A 20 -67.59 82.72 -45.93
N ASP A 21 -66.34 82.76 -45.46
CA ASP A 21 -65.49 83.95 -45.57
C ASP A 21 -63.99 83.59 -45.51
N ALA A 22 -63.12 84.57 -45.76
CA ALA A 22 -61.70 84.46 -46.10
C ALA A 22 -60.81 83.54 -45.22
N ARG A 23 -59.90 82.81 -45.89
CA ARG A 23 -58.57 82.49 -45.34
C ARG A 23 -57.49 83.27 -46.11
N ILE A 24 -56.57 83.86 -45.34
CA ILE A 24 -55.40 84.60 -45.81
C ILE A 24 -54.29 83.60 -46.17
N SER A 25 -53.41 83.96 -47.10
CA SER A 25 -52.28 83.14 -47.55
C SER A 25 -50.95 83.50 -46.85
N VAL A 26 -49.92 82.69 -47.11
CA VAL A 26 -48.48 82.85 -46.74
C VAL A 26 -48.11 82.43 -45.30
N PRO A 27 -46.95 81.77 -45.08
CA PRO A 27 -46.03 81.09 -46.02
C PRO A 27 -46.33 79.56 -46.07
N GLN A 28 -46.04 78.80 -47.12
CA GLN A 28 -44.77 78.55 -47.83
C GLN A 28 -43.68 77.93 -46.94
N ILE A 29 -43.12 76.82 -47.44
CA ILE A 29 -41.88 76.20 -46.94
C ILE A 29 -40.81 77.28 -46.83
N ARG A 30 -40.03 77.27 -45.75
CA ARG A 30 -38.71 77.93 -45.79
C ARG A 30 -37.84 77.08 -46.67
N ASP A 31 -37.64 77.49 -47.92
CA ASP A 31 -36.49 77.04 -48.70
C ASP A 31 -35.24 77.36 -47.85
N LEU A 32 -34.66 76.33 -47.25
CA LEU A 32 -33.37 76.43 -46.61
C LEU A 32 -32.34 76.77 -47.68
N GLN A 33 -31.31 77.52 -47.30
CA GLN A 33 -30.17 77.69 -48.19
C GLN A 33 -29.61 76.30 -48.48
N ALA A 34 -29.32 75.97 -49.74
CA ALA A 34 -28.70 74.70 -50.12
C ALA A 34 -27.31 74.60 -49.47
N SER A 35 -27.27 74.00 -48.28
CA SER A 35 -26.08 73.65 -47.53
C SER A 35 -25.81 72.17 -47.76
N ASN A 36 -24.60 71.89 -48.22
CA ASN A 36 -24.18 70.53 -48.49
C ASN A 36 -23.84 69.80 -47.19
N LEU A 37 -24.05 68.48 -47.16
CA LEU A 37 -23.61 67.61 -46.08
C LEU A 37 -22.22 67.05 -46.44
N ASP A 38 -21.21 67.41 -45.65
CA ASP A 38 -19.85 66.90 -45.83
C ASP A 38 -19.71 65.56 -45.09
N ILE A 39 -19.27 64.52 -45.80
CA ILE A 39 -19.02 63.16 -45.28
C ILE A 39 -17.61 62.71 -45.67
N THR A 40 -17.13 61.61 -45.08
CA THR A 40 -15.92 60.93 -45.56
C THR A 40 -16.32 59.67 -46.34
N VAL A 41 -15.63 59.39 -47.45
CA VAL A 41 -15.73 58.13 -48.18
C VAL A 41 -14.32 57.62 -48.44
N PHE A 42 -13.96 56.51 -47.80
CA PHE A 42 -12.68 55.83 -47.85
C PHE A 42 -11.50 56.81 -47.68
N GLY A 43 -11.52 57.57 -46.58
CA GLY A 43 -10.53 58.61 -46.25
C GLY A 43 -10.57 59.87 -47.13
N THR A 44 -11.49 59.97 -48.09
CA THR A 44 -11.65 61.13 -48.97
C THR A 44 -12.88 61.93 -48.57
N GLY A 45 -12.72 63.23 -48.27
CA GLY A 45 -13.84 64.13 -48.01
C GLY A 45 -14.74 64.30 -49.24
N ALA A 46 -16.04 64.09 -49.07
CA ALA A 46 -17.05 64.12 -50.12
C ALA A 46 -18.26 64.95 -49.68
N THR A 47 -18.84 65.72 -50.60
CA THR A 47 -19.82 66.78 -50.29
C THR A 47 -21.14 66.49 -51.00
N ILE A 48 -22.16 66.08 -50.25
CA ILE A 48 -23.50 65.76 -50.76
C ILE A 48 -24.30 67.04 -50.98
N VAL A 49 -24.86 67.23 -52.17
CA VAL A 49 -25.79 68.33 -52.45
C VAL A 49 -27.17 68.00 -51.85
N ALA A 50 -27.71 68.91 -51.03
CA ALA A 50 -28.98 68.70 -50.34
C ALA A 50 -30.22 68.91 -51.23
N ASP A 51 -30.32 68.19 -52.35
CA ASP A 51 -31.58 68.03 -53.10
C ASP A 51 -32.44 66.95 -52.41
N GLN A 52 -33.13 67.37 -51.34
CA GLN A 52 -33.73 66.46 -50.35
C GLN A 52 -34.97 65.73 -50.89
N THR A 53 -34.78 64.49 -51.34
CA THR A 53 -35.89 63.61 -51.68
C THR A 53 -36.47 62.97 -50.42
N GLU A 54 -37.80 62.84 -50.40
CA GLU A 54 -38.51 62.11 -49.35
C GLU A 54 -38.30 60.61 -49.49
N TYR A 55 -37.81 59.97 -48.42
CA TYR A 55 -37.69 58.52 -48.38
C TYR A 55 -39.07 57.89 -48.13
N ASP A 56 -39.40 56.85 -48.89
CA ASP A 56 -40.62 56.05 -48.76
C ASP A 56 -41.99 56.78 -48.88
N GLN A 57 -42.03 57.94 -49.55
CA GLN A 57 -43.23 58.65 -50.04
C GLN A 57 -44.48 58.71 -49.11
N ASN A 58 -44.75 59.92 -48.61
CA ASN A 58 -45.89 60.36 -47.78
C ASN A 58 -45.70 60.18 -46.26
N GLN A 59 -44.54 59.71 -45.79
CA GLN A 59 -44.24 59.56 -44.35
C GLN A 59 -44.12 60.93 -43.63
N ASN A 60 -43.76 62.01 -44.34
CA ASN A 60 -43.53 63.34 -43.74
C ASN A 60 -44.80 64.16 -43.40
N HIS A 61 -45.97 63.52 -43.27
CA HIS A 61 -47.28 64.04 -42.86
C HIS A 61 -47.45 65.58 -42.78
N GLU A 62 -47.86 66.19 -43.90
CA GLU A 62 -48.11 67.65 -44.10
C GLU A 62 -46.95 68.62 -43.73
N GLY A 63 -45.74 68.12 -43.43
CA GLY A 63 -44.53 68.93 -43.26
C GLY A 63 -44.35 69.52 -41.86
N ALA A 64 -44.61 68.73 -40.82
CA ALA A 64 -44.44 69.15 -39.42
C ALA A 64 -42.97 69.30 -38.95
N GLY A 65 -42.02 68.72 -39.68
CA GLY A 65 -40.58 68.75 -39.37
C GLY A 65 -39.70 69.52 -40.36
N TYR A 66 -38.41 69.64 -40.04
CA TYR A 66 -37.37 70.25 -40.87
C TYR A 66 -35.98 69.64 -40.57
N ALA A 67 -35.04 69.79 -41.51
CA ALA A 67 -33.66 69.31 -41.35
C ALA A 67 -32.66 70.45 -41.61
N GLU A 68 -31.78 70.73 -40.64
CA GLU A 68 -30.70 71.72 -40.75
C GLU A 68 -29.37 71.01 -41.03
N VAL A 69 -28.81 71.23 -42.22
CA VAL A 69 -27.48 70.74 -42.61
C VAL A 69 -26.46 71.88 -42.51
N THR A 70 -25.34 71.66 -41.83
CA THR A 70 -24.25 72.66 -41.68
C THR A 70 -22.89 71.97 -41.73
N GLY A 71 -22.30 71.85 -42.93
CA GLY A 71 -21.03 71.15 -43.12
C GLY A 71 -21.20 69.65 -42.83
N GLY A 72 -20.30 69.08 -42.01
CA GLY A 72 -20.37 67.67 -41.60
C GLY A 72 -21.37 67.35 -40.50
N THR A 73 -22.55 67.98 -40.51
CA THR A 73 -23.59 67.78 -39.49
C THR A 73 -24.98 67.97 -40.10
N ALA A 74 -25.86 66.98 -39.89
CA ALA A 74 -27.26 67.01 -40.26
C ALA A 74 -28.12 66.84 -38.99
N LYS A 75 -28.94 67.85 -38.70
CA LYS A 75 -29.90 67.86 -37.59
C LYS A 75 -31.32 67.69 -38.10
N LEU A 76 -32.10 66.78 -37.52
CA LEU A 76 -33.51 66.54 -37.83
C LEU A 76 -34.39 67.00 -36.66
N VAL A 77 -35.55 67.60 -36.97
CA VAL A 77 -36.55 68.07 -35.98
C VAL A 77 -37.96 67.76 -36.51
N GLY A 78 -38.84 67.21 -35.66
CA GLY A 78 -40.16 66.70 -36.08
C GLY A 78 -40.11 65.39 -36.88
N ASN A 79 -41.26 64.90 -37.38
CA ASN A 79 -41.31 63.73 -38.25
C ASN A 79 -40.66 64.05 -39.62
N MET A 80 -39.56 63.35 -39.94
CA MET A 80 -38.63 63.63 -41.03
C MET A 80 -37.94 62.36 -41.56
N TRP A 81 -38.39 61.88 -42.72
CA TRP A 81 -37.78 60.82 -43.52
C TRP A 81 -37.08 61.44 -44.75
N ARG A 82 -35.73 61.48 -44.76
CA ARG A 82 -34.92 62.20 -45.76
C ARG A 82 -33.80 61.39 -46.37
N SER A 83 -33.79 61.33 -47.70
CA SER A 83 -32.71 60.74 -48.50
C SER A 83 -31.76 61.81 -49.02
N PHE A 84 -30.46 61.52 -48.96
CA PHE A 84 -29.34 62.32 -49.44
C PHE A 84 -28.58 61.53 -50.52
N GLU A 85 -28.56 62.01 -51.77
CA GLU A 85 -27.91 61.32 -52.88
C GLU A 85 -26.37 61.42 -52.79
N LEU A 86 -25.70 60.27 -52.74
CA LEU A 86 -24.25 60.15 -52.62
C LEU A 86 -23.55 60.50 -53.94
N PRO A 87 -22.40 61.19 -53.90
CA PRO A 87 -21.79 61.76 -55.11
C PRO A 87 -21.23 60.70 -56.06
N GLY A 88 -21.39 60.93 -57.36
CA GLY A 88 -20.87 60.07 -58.43
C GLY A 88 -21.85 58.96 -58.81
N ASP A 89 -21.37 57.72 -58.86
CA ASP A 89 -22.22 56.53 -59.10
C ASP A 89 -22.78 55.92 -57.79
N GLY A 90 -22.42 56.49 -56.63
CA GLY A 90 -22.69 55.97 -55.28
C GLY A 90 -21.44 55.43 -54.57
N VAL A 91 -21.58 55.06 -53.30
CA VAL A 91 -20.56 54.36 -52.51
C VAL A 91 -20.66 52.87 -52.78
N LYS A 92 -19.61 52.28 -53.35
CA LYS A 92 -19.52 50.83 -53.51
C LYS A 92 -19.14 50.20 -52.16
N VAL A 93 -20.09 49.52 -51.54
CA VAL A 93 -19.89 48.77 -50.30
C VAL A 93 -19.15 47.47 -50.60
N THR A 94 -18.15 47.18 -49.76
CA THR A 94 -17.34 45.95 -49.76
C THR A 94 -17.46 45.27 -48.40
N ARG A 95 -16.97 44.02 -48.25
CA ARG A 95 -17.08 43.27 -46.98
C ARG A 95 -16.61 44.08 -45.76
N ASP A 96 -15.48 44.78 -45.90
CA ASP A 96 -14.83 45.56 -44.85
C ASP A 96 -15.45 46.95 -44.63
N THR A 97 -16.53 47.30 -45.35
CA THR A 97 -17.07 48.66 -45.33
C THR A 97 -17.93 48.91 -44.10
N VAL A 98 -17.52 49.90 -43.31
CA VAL A 98 -18.19 50.38 -42.09
C VAL A 98 -18.82 51.75 -42.37
N LEU A 99 -20.04 51.98 -41.86
CA LEU A 99 -20.68 53.27 -41.77
C LEU A 99 -20.49 53.80 -40.34
N SER A 100 -19.48 54.64 -40.17
CA SER A 100 -19.11 55.30 -38.92
C SER A 100 -19.82 56.64 -38.80
N PHE A 101 -20.39 56.99 -37.65
CA PHE A 101 -20.97 58.33 -37.41
C PHE A 101 -21.18 58.62 -35.92
N ASP A 102 -21.17 59.90 -35.56
CA ASP A 102 -21.61 60.37 -34.25
C ASP A 102 -23.10 60.70 -34.28
N PHE A 103 -23.83 60.26 -33.24
CA PHE A 103 -25.27 60.48 -33.06
C PHE A 103 -25.59 61.12 -31.71
N ALA A 104 -26.47 62.13 -31.72
CA ALA A 104 -26.93 62.84 -30.53
C ALA A 104 -28.44 63.08 -30.57
N VAL A 105 -29.10 63.07 -29.40
CA VAL A 105 -30.55 63.28 -29.25
C VAL A 105 -30.81 64.60 -28.51
N GLY A 106 -31.67 65.44 -29.09
CA GLY A 106 -32.07 66.73 -28.55
C GLY A 106 -33.34 66.66 -27.69
N SER A 107 -33.60 67.75 -26.98
CA SER A 107 -34.74 67.86 -26.04
C SER A 107 -35.79 68.86 -26.55
N PRO A 108 -37.09 68.53 -26.53
CA PRO A 108 -37.70 67.37 -25.87
C PRO A 108 -37.66 66.08 -26.70
N TYR A 109 -37.44 64.95 -26.02
CA TYR A 109 -37.65 63.61 -26.55
C TYR A 109 -39.10 63.47 -27.04
N GLY A 110 -39.28 63.28 -28.34
CA GLY A 110 -40.61 63.20 -28.98
C GLY A 110 -40.76 62.08 -30.00
N ALA A 111 -39.69 61.77 -30.75
CA ALA A 111 -39.67 60.75 -31.81
C ALA A 111 -40.16 59.36 -31.33
N ASP A 112 -40.87 58.66 -32.20
CA ASP A 112 -41.27 57.24 -32.03
C ASP A 112 -40.10 56.31 -32.32
N PHE A 113 -39.31 56.59 -33.35
CA PHE A 113 -37.96 56.06 -33.51
C PHE A 113 -37.03 57.00 -34.30
N THR A 114 -35.74 56.69 -34.31
CA THR A 114 -34.72 57.41 -35.11
C THR A 114 -33.77 56.39 -35.72
N ALA A 115 -33.47 56.52 -37.01
CA ALA A 115 -32.70 55.54 -37.79
C ALA A 115 -31.82 56.20 -38.85
N ILE A 116 -30.82 55.44 -39.29
CA ILE A 116 -29.95 55.75 -40.44
C ILE A 116 -30.06 54.62 -41.47
N CYS A 117 -30.01 54.92 -42.76
CA CYS A 117 -30.00 53.90 -43.82
C CYS A 117 -28.93 54.15 -44.87
N ALA A 118 -28.52 53.07 -45.54
CA ALA A 118 -27.59 53.07 -46.65
C ALA A 118 -28.19 52.24 -47.79
N ASP A 119 -28.99 52.90 -48.64
CA ASP A 119 -29.82 52.25 -49.67
C ASP A 119 -29.36 52.54 -51.11
N GLU A 120 -29.75 51.69 -52.05
CA GLU A 120 -29.54 51.85 -53.51
C GLU A 120 -30.60 52.76 -54.15
N ASN A 121 -31.72 53.01 -53.45
CA ASN A 121 -32.91 53.71 -53.95
C ASN A 121 -33.60 54.56 -52.86
N THR A 122 -34.85 55.01 -53.07
CA THR A 122 -35.58 55.91 -52.16
C THR A 122 -36.89 55.33 -51.60
N VAL A 123 -37.01 54.01 -51.54
CA VAL A 123 -38.19 53.26 -51.06
C VAL A 123 -37.73 52.27 -50.01
N LEU A 124 -38.46 52.16 -48.89
CA LEU A 124 -38.16 51.18 -47.86
C LEU A 124 -38.58 49.79 -48.36
N ALA A 125 -37.65 48.85 -48.35
CA ALA A 125 -37.86 47.47 -48.76
C ALA A 125 -37.43 46.50 -47.65
N ASP A 126 -38.01 45.29 -47.65
CA ASP A 126 -37.72 44.17 -46.73
C ASP A 126 -36.23 43.74 -46.69
N GLU A 127 -35.36 44.32 -47.53
CA GLU A 127 -33.91 44.07 -47.60
C GLU A 127 -33.09 44.67 -46.44
N ARG A 128 -33.73 45.32 -45.45
CA ARG A 128 -33.10 45.84 -44.22
C ARG A 128 -31.88 46.74 -44.43
N ARG A 129 -32.03 47.79 -45.24
CA ARG A 129 -30.99 48.80 -45.47
C ARG A 129 -30.88 49.87 -44.38
N CYS A 130 -31.65 49.75 -43.30
CA CYS A 130 -31.81 50.73 -42.22
C CYS A 130 -31.49 50.16 -40.83
N TRP A 131 -30.91 51.00 -39.97
CA TRP A 131 -30.57 50.70 -38.57
C TRP A 131 -31.21 51.72 -37.64
N VAL A 132 -32.09 51.24 -36.76
CA VAL A 132 -32.75 52.00 -35.69
C VAL A 132 -31.79 52.18 -34.53
N LEU A 133 -31.57 53.44 -34.13
CA LEU A 133 -30.60 53.87 -33.13
C LEU A 133 -31.26 54.20 -31.78
N LEU A 134 -32.55 54.53 -31.82
CA LEU A 134 -33.41 54.77 -30.67
C LEU A 134 -34.87 54.51 -31.08
N ALA A 135 -35.64 53.84 -30.23
CA ALA A 135 -37.07 53.62 -30.40
C ALA A 135 -37.82 53.72 -29.07
N LYS A 136 -39.11 54.10 -29.11
CA LYS A 136 -40.02 53.87 -27.98
C LYS A 136 -40.34 52.37 -27.85
N GLU A 137 -40.50 51.91 -26.62
CA GLU A 137 -40.77 50.49 -26.30
C GLU A 137 -41.98 49.95 -27.08
N GLY A 138 -41.73 48.97 -27.97
CA GLY A 138 -42.75 48.34 -28.82
C GLY A 138 -42.79 48.80 -30.28
N VAL A 139 -42.01 49.82 -30.67
CA VAL A 139 -41.87 50.22 -32.08
C VAL A 139 -40.82 49.34 -32.76
N TYR A 140 -41.26 48.35 -33.52
CA TYR A 140 -40.41 47.42 -34.28
C TYR A 140 -40.88 47.34 -35.74
N LEU A 141 -40.05 47.81 -36.67
CA LEU A 141 -40.23 47.61 -38.12
C LEU A 141 -39.46 46.35 -38.55
N PRO A 142 -40.11 45.29 -39.06
CA PRO A 142 -39.44 44.07 -39.54
C PRO A 142 -38.39 44.31 -40.62
N GLU A 143 -38.51 45.43 -41.33
CA GLU A 143 -37.71 45.89 -42.47
C GLU A 143 -36.48 46.72 -42.03
N MET A 144 -36.18 46.79 -40.73
CA MET A 144 -34.99 47.46 -40.18
C MET A 144 -34.24 46.57 -39.17
N TYR A 145 -32.95 46.83 -38.99
CA TYR A 145 -32.18 46.32 -37.84
C TYR A 145 -32.33 47.28 -36.66
N ASN A 146 -32.30 46.77 -35.42
CA ASN A 146 -32.17 47.61 -34.22
C ASN A 146 -30.73 47.50 -33.72
N VAL A 147 -30.06 48.63 -33.44
CA VAL A 147 -28.71 48.62 -32.86
C VAL A 147 -28.82 48.54 -31.33
N PRO A 148 -28.19 47.57 -30.67
CA PRO A 148 -28.37 47.32 -29.24
C PRO A 148 -27.55 48.27 -28.33
N ASN A 149 -27.76 49.59 -28.46
CA ASN A 149 -27.06 50.61 -27.66
C ASN A 149 -27.96 51.30 -26.63
N THR A 150 -27.53 51.35 -25.36
CA THR A 150 -28.09 52.28 -24.38
C THR A 150 -27.49 53.67 -24.58
N LEU A 151 -28.32 54.67 -24.86
CA LEU A 151 -27.90 56.06 -25.04
C LEU A 151 -27.70 56.75 -23.68
N ASP A 152 -26.73 56.25 -22.91
CA ASP A 152 -26.35 56.77 -21.59
C ASP A 152 -25.57 58.09 -21.64
N THR A 153 -25.21 58.57 -22.84
CA THR A 153 -24.51 59.84 -23.04
C THR A 153 -25.20 60.72 -24.10
N PRO A 154 -24.95 62.05 -24.12
CA PRO A 154 -25.56 62.95 -25.11
C PRO A 154 -25.02 62.82 -26.55
N LEU A 155 -23.97 62.04 -26.76
CA LEU A 155 -23.28 61.86 -28.05
C LEU A 155 -22.61 60.48 -28.07
N THR A 156 -23.12 59.58 -28.90
CA THR A 156 -22.60 58.20 -29.06
C THR A 156 -22.10 58.01 -30.48
N THR A 157 -20.89 57.50 -30.63
CA THR A 157 -20.34 57.05 -31.92
C THR A 157 -20.87 55.66 -32.25
N PHE A 158 -21.22 55.43 -33.51
CA PHE A 158 -21.73 54.17 -34.04
C PHE A 158 -20.85 53.74 -35.23
N ASP A 159 -20.29 52.54 -35.17
CA ASP A 159 -19.53 51.91 -36.26
C ASP A 159 -20.33 50.72 -36.80
N ILE A 160 -21.18 50.95 -37.80
CA ILE A 160 -22.07 49.91 -38.33
C ILE A 160 -21.38 49.19 -39.50
N PRO A 161 -21.05 47.89 -39.41
CA PRO A 161 -20.33 47.16 -40.46
C PRO A 161 -21.26 46.77 -41.62
N ILE A 162 -21.72 47.77 -42.40
CA ILE A 162 -22.71 47.62 -43.47
C ILE A 162 -22.33 46.56 -44.52
N GLY A 163 -21.03 46.36 -44.74
CA GLY A 163 -20.45 45.33 -45.61
C GLY A 163 -20.72 43.87 -45.21
N ARG A 164 -21.09 43.62 -43.94
CA ARG A 164 -21.58 42.31 -43.48
C ARG A 164 -23.01 42.03 -43.96
N TYR A 165 -23.84 43.06 -44.12
CA TYR A 165 -25.26 42.93 -44.46
C TYR A 165 -25.52 42.96 -45.97
N PHE A 166 -24.75 43.75 -46.74
CA PHE A 166 -24.83 43.78 -48.20
C PHE A 166 -23.54 44.31 -48.84
N GLN A 167 -23.28 43.92 -50.10
CA GLN A 167 -22.08 44.32 -50.86
C GLN A 167 -22.45 44.93 -52.21
N THR A 168 -23.30 45.96 -52.18
CA THR A 168 -23.87 46.62 -53.36
C THR A 168 -23.43 48.09 -53.46
N THR A 169 -23.98 48.88 -54.39
CA THR A 169 -23.61 50.29 -54.55
C THR A 169 -24.69 51.20 -53.97
N VAL A 170 -24.47 51.63 -52.74
CA VAL A 170 -25.34 52.54 -52.00
C VAL A 170 -25.33 53.91 -52.67
N LYS A 171 -26.51 54.44 -52.95
CA LYS A 171 -26.72 55.75 -53.58
C LYS A 171 -27.37 56.76 -52.66
N HIS A 172 -28.00 56.30 -51.60
CA HIS A 172 -28.77 57.13 -50.70
C HIS A 172 -28.33 56.87 -49.26
N LEU A 173 -27.71 57.89 -48.66
CA LEU A 173 -27.64 57.99 -47.21
C LEU A 173 -28.99 58.53 -46.74
N VAL A 174 -29.69 57.81 -45.89
CA VAL A 174 -31.01 58.22 -45.38
C VAL A 174 -30.92 58.51 -43.90
N LEU A 175 -31.49 59.63 -43.47
CA LEU A 175 -31.69 59.97 -42.07
C LEU A 175 -33.20 59.99 -41.80
N ILE A 176 -33.63 59.22 -40.81
CA ILE A 176 -35.03 59.07 -40.41
C ILE A 176 -35.16 59.49 -38.96
N GLN A 177 -36.09 60.40 -38.69
CA GLN A 177 -36.63 60.64 -37.36
C GLN A 177 -38.15 60.58 -37.47
N ASP A 178 -38.72 59.48 -36.98
CA ASP A 178 -40.15 59.22 -37.09
C ASP A 178 -40.91 59.73 -35.86
N ASN A 179 -42.13 60.25 -36.05
CA ASN A 179 -43.00 60.70 -34.96
C ASN A 179 -44.45 60.81 -35.43
N ASP A 180 -45.16 59.68 -35.44
CA ASP A 180 -46.58 59.64 -35.80
C ASP A 180 -47.52 59.81 -34.59
N THR A 181 -47.03 59.61 -33.36
CA THR A 181 -47.88 59.66 -32.16
C THR A 181 -47.97 61.05 -31.50
N GLY A 182 -48.74 61.94 -32.13
CA GLY A 182 -49.30 63.12 -31.46
C GLY A 182 -48.82 64.46 -32.03
N ASP A 183 -47.84 65.09 -31.37
CA ASP A 183 -47.23 66.33 -31.88
C ASP A 183 -46.07 65.98 -32.81
N GLN A 184 -46.38 65.91 -34.10
CA GLN A 184 -45.45 65.56 -35.18
C GLN A 184 -44.30 66.59 -35.36
N SER A 185 -44.30 67.71 -34.62
CA SER A 185 -43.16 68.64 -34.55
C SER A 185 -42.16 68.33 -33.43
N GLY A 186 -42.46 67.36 -32.57
CA GLY A 186 -41.57 66.88 -31.50
C GLY A 186 -40.46 65.94 -31.98
N GLY A 187 -39.41 65.81 -31.16
CA GLY A 187 -38.21 65.03 -31.49
C GLY A 187 -37.12 65.90 -32.15
N GLU A 188 -35.88 65.70 -31.70
CA GLU A 188 -34.69 66.31 -32.27
C GLU A 188 -33.54 65.29 -32.23
N SER A 189 -32.80 65.18 -33.33
CA SER A 189 -31.62 64.31 -33.45
C SER A 189 -30.57 64.96 -34.33
N THR A 190 -29.30 64.58 -34.14
CA THR A 190 -28.17 65.13 -34.88
C THR A 190 -27.21 64.00 -35.25
N PHE A 191 -26.82 63.97 -36.52
CA PHE A 191 -25.85 63.06 -37.10
C PHE A 191 -24.64 63.87 -37.57
N SER A 192 -23.43 63.47 -37.20
CA SER A 192 -22.18 64.16 -37.55
C SER A 192 -21.04 63.18 -37.79
N ASN A 193 -19.95 63.66 -38.39
CA ASN A 193 -18.75 62.86 -38.68
C ASN A 193 -19.03 61.57 -39.47
N ILE A 194 -20.07 61.59 -40.32
CA ILE A 194 -20.52 60.43 -41.10
C ILE A 194 -19.42 60.02 -42.10
N ALA A 195 -18.98 58.78 -42.02
CA ALA A 195 -17.91 58.23 -42.84
C ALA A 195 -18.26 56.82 -43.33
N PHE A 196 -17.99 56.55 -44.61
CA PHE A 196 -17.89 55.20 -45.14
C PHE A 196 -16.41 54.82 -45.13
N GLU A 197 -16.00 53.97 -44.20
CA GLU A 197 -14.61 53.56 -43.99
C GLU A 197 -14.44 52.10 -44.46
N ASN A 198 -13.20 51.66 -44.70
CA ASN A 198 -12.88 50.24 -44.91
C ASN A 198 -11.98 49.78 -43.77
N ILE A 199 -12.56 49.07 -42.80
CA ILE A 199 -11.92 48.62 -41.57
C ILE A 199 -12.04 47.09 -41.55
N PRO A 200 -10.99 46.34 -41.93
CA PRO A 200 -10.98 44.89 -41.81
C PRO A 200 -11.21 44.49 -40.35
N GLN A 201 -12.35 43.85 -40.09
CA GLN A 201 -12.72 43.37 -38.77
C GLN A 201 -11.97 42.07 -38.46
N HIS A 202 -11.67 41.84 -37.18
CA HIS A 202 -11.03 40.61 -36.72
C HIS A 202 -11.64 40.14 -35.40
N PHE A 203 -11.59 38.83 -35.18
CA PHE A 203 -11.98 38.14 -33.96
C PHE A 203 -10.71 37.58 -33.29
N ASP A 204 -10.43 37.99 -32.07
CA ASP A 204 -9.20 37.65 -31.36
C ASP A 204 -9.39 36.39 -30.52
N ILE A 205 -8.52 35.41 -30.74
CA ILE A 205 -8.39 34.23 -29.88
C ILE A 205 -6.96 34.08 -29.38
N THR A 206 -6.72 33.22 -28.40
CA THR A 206 -5.36 32.84 -27.96
C THR A 206 -5.00 31.46 -28.51
N ILE A 207 -3.82 31.31 -29.12
CA ILE A 207 -3.27 29.99 -29.47
C ILE A 207 -1.88 29.86 -28.82
N ASN A 208 -1.68 28.84 -27.98
CA ASN A 208 -0.42 28.59 -27.26
C ASN A 208 0.16 29.82 -26.51
N GLY A 209 -0.72 30.73 -26.06
CA GLY A 209 -0.37 31.96 -25.35
C GLY A 209 -0.16 33.20 -26.24
N ASP A 210 -0.09 33.05 -27.57
CA ASP A 210 -0.07 34.16 -28.52
C ASP A 210 -1.51 34.60 -28.88
N ASN A 211 -1.78 35.92 -28.95
CA ASN A 211 -3.03 36.45 -29.50
C ASN A 211 -3.00 36.30 -31.04
N VAL A 212 -4.03 35.65 -31.58
CA VAL A 212 -4.24 35.40 -33.01
C VAL A 212 -5.53 36.10 -33.44
N ALA A 213 -5.37 37.24 -34.12
CA ALA A 213 -6.46 37.97 -34.75
C ALA A 213 -6.91 37.27 -36.04
N ILE A 214 -8.07 36.60 -36.01
CA ILE A 214 -8.66 35.94 -37.18
C ILE A 214 -9.48 36.97 -37.97
N ILE A 215 -9.22 37.09 -39.29
CA ILE A 215 -9.99 38.00 -40.16
C ILE A 215 -11.46 37.57 -40.19
N ASP A 216 -12.38 38.54 -40.12
CA ASP A 216 -13.84 38.33 -40.12
C ASP A 216 -14.39 37.86 -41.49
N ASP A 217 -13.94 36.69 -41.97
CA ASP A 217 -14.35 36.05 -43.22
C ASP A 217 -15.29 34.86 -42.98
N GLN A 218 -16.30 35.05 -42.11
CA GLN A 218 -17.33 34.06 -41.74
C GLN A 218 -17.82 33.24 -42.93
N LYS A 219 -17.58 31.93 -42.87
CA LYS A 219 -18.10 30.92 -43.82
C LYS A 219 -19.45 30.41 -43.34
N PRO A 220 -20.37 30.01 -44.23
CA PRO A 220 -21.45 29.08 -43.89
C PRO A 220 -20.84 27.80 -43.30
N TYR A 221 -21.33 27.38 -42.14
CA TYR A 221 -20.98 26.09 -41.54
C TYR A 221 -22.23 25.21 -41.61
N SER A 222 -22.11 23.99 -42.14
CA SER A 222 -23.23 23.16 -42.61
C SER A 222 -24.22 23.91 -43.51
N PRO A 223 -23.89 24.10 -44.80
CA PRO A 223 -24.75 24.81 -45.76
C PRO A 223 -26.17 24.20 -45.93
N SER A 224 -26.40 22.98 -45.45
CA SER A 224 -27.72 22.34 -45.44
C SER A 224 -28.63 22.74 -44.26
N GLN A 225 -28.05 23.21 -43.14
CA GLN A 225 -28.78 23.66 -41.94
C GLN A 225 -29.08 25.17 -41.96
N GLN A 226 -28.24 25.99 -42.60
CA GLN A 226 -28.37 27.45 -42.62
C GLN A 226 -29.62 27.92 -43.42
N ARG A 227 -30.77 28.08 -42.76
CA ARG A 227 -32.01 28.61 -43.37
C ARG A 227 -32.03 30.13 -43.54
N SER A 228 -31.22 30.63 -44.49
CA SER A 228 -31.40 31.90 -45.24
C SER A 228 -31.75 33.20 -44.47
N THR A 229 -31.52 33.27 -43.16
CA THR A 229 -31.32 34.53 -42.45
C THR A 229 -29.82 34.82 -42.50
N ASP A 230 -29.40 35.70 -43.41
CA ASP A 230 -27.99 36.15 -43.51
C ASP A 230 -27.68 37.18 -42.41
N VAL A 231 -27.85 36.74 -41.16
CA VAL A 231 -27.38 37.44 -39.98
C VAL A 231 -25.92 37.01 -39.77
N PRO A 232 -24.96 37.95 -39.76
CA PRO A 232 -23.59 37.66 -39.36
C PRO A 232 -23.52 37.40 -37.85
N MET A 233 -22.52 36.65 -37.41
CA MET A 233 -22.10 36.70 -36.02
C MET A 233 -21.57 38.11 -35.71
N GLU A 234 -21.91 38.64 -34.53
CA GLU A 234 -21.57 40.01 -34.14
C GLU A 234 -20.39 40.01 -33.17
N ILE A 235 -19.21 40.39 -33.67
CA ILE A 235 -18.02 40.68 -32.84
C ILE A 235 -18.30 41.97 -32.05
N SER A 236 -18.02 41.97 -30.75
CA SER A 236 -18.23 43.14 -29.89
C SER A 236 -17.30 44.29 -30.25
N ALA A 237 -17.85 45.51 -30.34
CA ALA A 237 -17.09 46.72 -30.65
C ALA A 237 -16.14 47.16 -29.52
N ASP A 238 -16.46 46.81 -28.26
CA ASP A 238 -15.62 47.10 -27.09
C ASP A 238 -14.61 45.97 -26.78
N ASP A 239 -14.77 44.79 -27.38
CA ASP A 239 -13.97 43.58 -27.09
C ASP A 239 -13.90 42.63 -28.31
N PRO A 240 -12.81 42.65 -29.10
CA PRO A 240 -12.67 41.80 -30.28
C PRO A 240 -12.54 40.30 -29.93
N SER A 241 -12.37 39.92 -28.66
CA SER A 241 -12.35 38.52 -28.21
C SER A 241 -13.74 37.95 -27.92
N SER A 242 -14.80 38.75 -28.07
CA SER A 242 -16.19 38.39 -27.76
C SER A 242 -17.08 38.43 -29.00
N ILE A 243 -17.90 37.39 -29.19
CA ILE A 243 -18.75 37.22 -30.36
C ILE A 243 -20.14 36.67 -30.01
N THR A 244 -21.18 37.26 -30.60
CA THR A 244 -22.59 36.97 -30.28
C THR A 244 -23.35 36.40 -31.48
N LEU A 245 -24.18 35.39 -31.23
CA LEU A 245 -25.00 34.67 -32.21
C LEU A 245 -26.48 34.95 -31.98
N HIS A 246 -27.20 35.33 -33.04
CA HIS A 246 -28.63 35.62 -33.02
C HIS A 246 -29.43 34.64 -33.88
N GLY A 247 -30.60 34.20 -33.41
CA GLY A 247 -31.50 33.32 -34.17
C GLY A 247 -30.85 32.01 -34.62
N ASN A 248 -31.26 31.50 -35.77
CA ASN A 248 -30.63 30.34 -36.43
C ASN A 248 -29.33 30.74 -37.13
N THR A 249 -28.18 30.51 -36.49
CA THR A 249 -26.84 30.89 -36.98
C THR A 249 -25.89 29.71 -36.92
N TRP A 250 -25.42 29.25 -38.08
CA TRP A 250 -24.33 28.27 -38.21
C TRP A 250 -23.23 28.87 -39.09
N LYS A 251 -22.07 29.18 -38.51
CA LYS A 251 -20.96 29.87 -39.17
C LYS A 251 -19.61 29.37 -38.65
N ALA A 252 -18.55 29.55 -39.43
CA ALA A 252 -17.18 29.24 -39.02
C ALA A 252 -16.18 30.31 -39.47
N TYR A 253 -15.07 30.42 -38.73
CA TYR A 253 -13.87 31.15 -39.17
C TYR A 253 -12.78 30.18 -39.59
N GLU A 254 -11.99 30.55 -40.60
CA GLU A 254 -10.81 29.82 -41.04
C GLU A 254 -9.59 30.31 -40.23
N PHE A 255 -8.82 29.41 -39.62
CA PHE A 255 -7.63 29.79 -38.87
C PHE A 255 -6.55 30.37 -39.83
N PRO A 256 -5.76 31.39 -39.43
CA PRO A 256 -4.72 31.97 -40.28
C PRO A 256 -3.63 30.98 -40.72
N GLU A 257 -3.35 29.97 -39.90
CA GLU A 257 -2.56 28.78 -40.22
C GLU A 257 -3.30 27.53 -39.73
N THR A 258 -3.11 26.38 -40.38
CA THR A 258 -3.76 25.12 -39.97
C THR A 258 -3.23 24.67 -38.61
N LEU A 259 -4.14 24.52 -37.65
CA LEU A 259 -3.83 24.08 -36.29
C LEU A 259 -3.64 22.55 -36.27
N TYR A 260 -2.73 22.03 -35.46
CA TYR A 260 -2.56 20.60 -35.23
C TYR A 260 -2.87 20.25 -33.78
N LEU A 261 -3.90 19.43 -33.55
CA LEU A 261 -4.30 18.95 -32.24
C LEU A 261 -3.59 17.64 -31.88
N ASN A 262 -3.11 17.53 -30.65
CA ASN A 262 -2.51 16.32 -30.08
C ASN A 262 -3.22 15.94 -28.76
N GLU A 263 -2.74 14.91 -28.04
CA GLU A 263 -3.42 14.38 -26.86
C GLU A 263 -3.46 15.34 -25.65
N SER A 264 -2.57 16.34 -25.57
CA SER A 264 -2.59 17.35 -24.50
C SER A 264 -3.26 18.67 -24.89
N THR A 265 -3.81 18.81 -26.10
CA THR A 265 -4.45 20.07 -26.52
C THR A 265 -5.80 20.28 -25.81
N THR A 266 -5.92 21.44 -25.16
CA THR A 266 -7.11 21.92 -24.44
C THR A 266 -7.71 23.15 -25.14
N LEU A 267 -9.05 23.23 -25.11
CA LEU A 267 -9.86 24.37 -25.52
C LEU A 267 -10.48 25.00 -24.27
N GLU A 268 -10.25 26.30 -24.07
CA GLU A 268 -10.78 27.10 -22.96
C GLU A 268 -11.60 28.27 -23.52
N PHE A 269 -12.76 28.60 -22.93
CA PHE A 269 -13.59 29.76 -23.31
C PHE A 269 -14.68 30.04 -22.28
N ASP A 270 -15.22 31.26 -22.30
CA ASP A 270 -16.48 31.61 -21.63
C ASP A 270 -17.66 31.54 -22.59
N PHE A 271 -18.80 31.00 -22.12
CA PHE A 271 -20.06 30.95 -22.88
C PHE A 271 -21.23 31.49 -22.05
N GLY A 272 -21.88 32.53 -22.56
CA GLY A 272 -23.06 33.17 -21.98
C GLY A 272 -24.34 32.84 -22.74
N LEU A 273 -25.43 32.52 -22.02
CA LEU A 273 -26.70 32.13 -22.63
C LEU A 273 -27.86 33.06 -22.22
N THR A 274 -28.37 33.84 -23.17
CA THR A 274 -29.49 34.77 -22.93
C THR A 274 -30.84 34.23 -23.42
N GLU A 275 -30.88 33.54 -24.57
CA GLU A 275 -32.08 32.85 -25.06
C GLU A 275 -31.73 31.45 -25.60
N LYS A 276 -32.34 30.41 -25.01
CA LYS A 276 -32.04 29.00 -25.26
C LYS A 276 -32.88 28.41 -26.39
N VAL A 277 -32.22 27.84 -27.40
CA VAL A 277 -32.85 27.22 -28.59
C VAL A 277 -32.60 25.70 -28.67
N GLU A 278 -32.56 25.12 -29.88
CA GLU A 278 -32.46 23.68 -30.07
C GLU A 278 -31.03 23.15 -29.84
N VAL A 279 -30.02 23.90 -30.30
CA VAL A 279 -28.58 23.63 -30.08
C VAL A 279 -27.84 24.96 -29.88
N HIS A 280 -26.87 24.99 -28.97
CA HIS A 280 -25.76 25.95 -28.95
C HIS A 280 -24.46 25.13 -28.85
N ALA A 281 -23.48 25.38 -29.72
CA ALA A 281 -22.27 24.57 -29.83
C ALA A 281 -21.06 25.35 -30.37
N ILE A 282 -19.86 24.85 -30.04
CA ILE A 282 -18.56 25.23 -30.59
C ILE A 282 -17.88 23.98 -31.20
N CYS A 283 -17.12 24.15 -32.28
CA CYS A 283 -16.50 23.04 -33.02
C CYS A 283 -15.09 23.40 -33.48
N LEU A 284 -14.21 22.40 -33.59
CA LEU A 284 -12.92 22.53 -34.29
C LEU A 284 -12.87 21.49 -35.40
N ASP A 285 -12.95 21.95 -36.65
CA ASP A 285 -13.24 21.15 -37.84
C ASP A 285 -12.11 21.28 -38.89
N ASP A 286 -11.95 20.29 -39.77
CA ASP A 286 -11.00 20.34 -40.88
C ASP A 286 -11.63 20.79 -42.21
N ASP A 287 -12.97 20.76 -42.33
CA ASP A 287 -13.71 21.50 -43.37
C ASP A 287 -14.91 22.33 -42.82
N THR A 288 -16.02 22.43 -43.56
CA THR A 288 -17.17 23.28 -43.23
C THR A 288 -18.51 22.51 -43.20
N ASP A 289 -18.53 21.20 -43.46
CA ASP A 289 -19.69 20.34 -43.28
C ASP A 289 -19.68 19.73 -41.86
N ASN A 290 -20.63 20.09 -41.00
CA ASN A 290 -20.53 19.85 -39.56
C ASN A 290 -20.63 18.38 -39.11
N GLU A 291 -19.49 17.71 -38.98
CA GLU A 291 -19.43 16.40 -38.32
C GLU A 291 -19.73 16.56 -36.81
N GLN A 292 -20.78 15.87 -36.32
CA GLN A 292 -21.23 15.99 -34.93
C GLN A 292 -20.20 15.55 -33.89
N ASP A 293 -19.18 14.81 -34.33
CA ASP A 293 -18.08 14.32 -33.52
C ASP A 293 -16.95 15.37 -33.31
N ASP A 294 -16.95 16.48 -34.04
CA ASP A 294 -16.02 17.61 -33.85
C ASP A 294 -16.61 18.78 -33.03
N CYS A 295 -17.86 18.63 -32.57
CA CYS A 295 -18.65 19.71 -31.98
C CYS A 295 -19.10 19.44 -30.54
N PHE A 296 -18.88 20.42 -29.65
CA PHE A 296 -19.32 20.41 -28.25
C PHE A 296 -20.60 21.24 -28.07
N LYS A 297 -21.70 20.59 -27.74
CA LYS A 297 -23.00 21.19 -27.44
C LYS A 297 -23.07 21.67 -25.98
N LEU A 298 -23.11 22.99 -25.81
CA LEU A 298 -23.09 23.70 -24.53
C LEU A 298 -24.48 23.94 -23.93
N ALA A 299 -25.52 24.09 -24.77
CA ALA A 299 -26.89 24.28 -24.32
C ALA A 299 -27.92 23.91 -25.39
N GLY A 300 -29.19 23.76 -25.02
CA GLY A 300 -30.36 23.66 -25.92
C GLY A 300 -31.12 22.34 -25.83
N THR A 301 -32.26 22.21 -26.53
CA THR A 301 -33.24 21.12 -26.30
C THR A 301 -33.05 19.82 -27.12
N GLN A 302 -32.41 19.84 -28.29
CA GLN A 302 -32.25 18.64 -29.13
C GLN A 302 -31.10 17.71 -28.65
N SER A 303 -31.01 16.49 -29.18
CA SER A 303 -29.83 15.63 -28.97
C SER A 303 -28.95 15.62 -30.23
N TRP A 304 -27.94 16.49 -30.23
CA TRP A 304 -27.02 16.75 -31.33
C TRP A 304 -25.64 17.09 -30.73
N GLY A 305 -24.56 16.65 -31.38
CA GLY A 305 -23.16 16.92 -30.96
C GLY A 305 -22.74 16.22 -29.65
N ARG A 306 -21.45 16.37 -29.29
CA ARG A 306 -20.91 15.92 -28.00
C ARG A 306 -21.48 16.80 -26.88
N LYS A 307 -22.08 16.21 -25.84
CA LYS A 307 -22.59 16.98 -24.70
C LYS A 307 -21.49 17.13 -23.66
N VAL A 308 -21.13 18.37 -23.33
CA VAL A 308 -20.33 18.69 -22.14
C VAL A 308 -21.09 18.29 -20.87
N LEU A 309 -20.40 17.89 -19.79
CA LEU A 309 -21.05 17.41 -18.57
C LEU A 309 -21.98 18.45 -17.92
N LYS A 310 -21.54 19.72 -17.80
CA LYS A 310 -22.41 20.83 -17.36
C LYS A 310 -22.85 21.67 -18.57
N GLN A 311 -24.13 21.61 -18.93
CA GLN A 311 -24.71 22.54 -19.89
C GLN A 311 -25.10 23.87 -19.23
N THR A 312 -25.00 24.96 -19.98
CA THR A 312 -25.32 26.31 -19.51
C THR A 312 -26.85 26.54 -19.49
N GLU A 313 -27.32 27.22 -18.45
CA GLU A 313 -28.73 27.62 -18.30
C GLU A 313 -28.94 29.12 -18.55
N VAL A 314 -30.20 29.49 -18.81
CA VAL A 314 -30.56 30.86 -19.23
C VAL A 314 -30.25 31.87 -18.13
N GLY A 315 -29.43 32.88 -18.46
CA GLY A 315 -28.93 33.89 -17.54
C GLY A 315 -27.60 33.54 -16.87
N GLU A 316 -27.00 32.38 -17.15
CA GLU A 316 -25.64 32.04 -16.74
C GLU A 316 -24.61 32.45 -17.80
N VAL A 317 -23.39 32.74 -17.33
CA VAL A 317 -22.15 32.59 -18.08
C VAL A 317 -21.37 31.47 -17.40
N ASN A 318 -20.90 30.49 -18.16
CA ASN A 318 -20.01 29.45 -17.66
C ASN A 318 -18.68 29.48 -18.40
N HIS A 319 -17.62 29.35 -17.62
CA HIS A 319 -16.28 29.03 -18.11
C HIS A 319 -16.20 27.53 -18.44
N TYR A 320 -15.59 27.21 -19.57
CA TYR A 320 -15.39 25.85 -20.07
C TYR A 320 -13.91 25.61 -20.33
N THR A 321 -13.41 24.47 -19.84
CA THR A 321 -12.06 23.95 -20.13
C THR A 321 -12.26 22.51 -20.59
N ILE A 322 -11.86 22.19 -21.82
CA ILE A 322 -12.15 20.91 -22.49
C ILE A 322 -10.85 20.34 -23.07
N PRO A 323 -10.35 19.17 -22.62
CA PRO A 323 -9.17 18.53 -23.20
C PRO A 323 -9.54 17.87 -24.55
N ILE A 324 -9.68 18.70 -25.59
CA ILE A 324 -10.17 18.29 -26.91
C ILE A 324 -9.32 17.19 -27.56
N GLY A 325 -8.03 17.12 -27.23
CA GLY A 325 -7.13 16.03 -27.62
C GLY A 325 -7.61 14.63 -27.24
N HIS A 326 -8.37 14.49 -26.14
CA HIS A 326 -8.96 13.21 -25.73
C HIS A 326 -10.21 12.83 -26.56
N PHE A 327 -10.71 13.74 -27.42
CA PHE A 327 -11.87 13.52 -28.27
C PHE A 327 -11.51 13.30 -29.74
N PHE A 328 -10.58 14.10 -30.26
CA PHE A 328 -10.06 14.06 -31.64
C PHE A 328 -8.70 14.76 -31.74
N THR A 329 -7.87 14.32 -32.68
CA THR A 329 -6.51 14.86 -32.93
C THR A 329 -6.28 15.06 -34.44
N GLY A 330 -5.19 15.73 -34.81
CA GLY A 330 -4.81 16.01 -36.21
C GLY A 330 -5.04 17.46 -36.66
N GLU A 331 -4.97 17.68 -37.97
CA GLU A 331 -5.11 19.01 -38.59
C GLU A 331 -6.54 19.54 -38.52
N LYS A 332 -6.74 20.75 -37.98
CA LYS A 332 -8.00 21.50 -37.99
C LYS A 332 -7.81 22.87 -38.66
N LYS A 333 -8.81 23.29 -39.43
CA LYS A 333 -8.78 24.50 -40.27
C LYS A 333 -9.84 25.53 -39.88
N TYR A 334 -10.91 25.11 -39.20
CA TYR A 334 -12.05 25.96 -38.90
C TYR A 334 -12.46 25.95 -37.43
N LEU A 335 -12.75 27.14 -36.90
CA LEU A 335 -13.44 27.34 -35.63
C LEU A 335 -14.93 27.57 -35.92
N GLY A 336 -15.75 26.56 -35.65
CA GLY A 336 -17.18 26.56 -35.93
C GLY A 336 -18.04 26.98 -34.73
N PHE A 337 -19.10 27.74 -34.99
CA PHE A 337 -20.13 28.10 -34.02
C PHE A 337 -21.51 27.73 -34.55
N GLY A 338 -22.33 27.12 -33.70
CA GLY A 338 -23.67 26.66 -34.05
C GLY A 338 -24.71 27.10 -33.03
N GLN A 339 -25.74 27.80 -33.49
CA GLN A 339 -26.96 28.12 -32.75
C GLN A 339 -28.17 27.72 -33.60
N ASP A 340 -28.75 26.56 -33.32
CA ASP A 340 -29.79 25.96 -34.15
C ASP A 340 -31.19 26.40 -33.74
N LYS A 341 -31.96 26.89 -34.72
CA LYS A 341 -33.36 27.25 -34.55
C LYS A 341 -34.19 26.94 -35.81
N ASP A 342 -34.51 25.66 -35.98
CA ASP A 342 -35.29 25.10 -37.10
C ASP A 342 -36.81 25.40 -36.99
N ALA A 343 -37.31 25.57 -35.77
CA ALA A 343 -38.73 25.79 -35.49
C ALA A 343 -39.07 27.28 -35.30
N SER A 344 -39.87 27.84 -36.22
CA SER A 344 -40.29 29.25 -36.25
C SER A 344 -40.82 29.80 -34.89
N PRO A 345 -40.46 31.03 -34.48
CA PRO A 345 -39.68 32.03 -35.22
C PRO A 345 -38.17 31.73 -35.23
N PHE A 346 -37.56 31.80 -36.43
CA PHE A 346 -36.14 31.55 -36.68
C PHE A 346 -35.20 32.64 -36.12
N THR A 347 -35.77 33.75 -35.64
CA THR A 347 -35.06 34.94 -35.11
C THR A 347 -34.89 34.90 -33.60
N TYR A 348 -35.36 33.86 -32.92
CA TYR A 348 -35.26 33.69 -31.47
C TYR A 348 -33.99 32.89 -31.12
N GLY A 349 -33.31 33.22 -30.03
CA GLY A 349 -32.03 32.62 -29.66
C GLY A 349 -30.91 33.64 -29.61
N LEU A 350 -30.14 33.61 -28.52
CA LEU A 350 -29.10 34.57 -28.21
C LEU A 350 -28.07 33.95 -27.26
N SER A 351 -26.82 33.86 -27.73
CA SER A 351 -25.69 33.43 -26.91
C SER A 351 -24.38 34.09 -27.36
N THR A 352 -23.43 34.18 -26.44
CA THR A 352 -22.15 34.87 -26.62
C THR A 352 -21.01 33.94 -26.23
N PHE A 353 -19.94 33.94 -27.01
CA PHE A 353 -18.67 33.24 -26.73
C PHE A 353 -17.58 34.30 -26.55
N SER A 354 -16.70 34.13 -25.56
CA SER A 354 -15.59 35.06 -25.33
C SER A 354 -14.36 34.36 -24.74
N ASN A 355 -13.20 35.03 -24.75
CA ASN A 355 -11.96 34.54 -24.16
C ASN A 355 -11.51 33.16 -24.69
N ILE A 356 -11.71 32.89 -25.98
CA ILE A 356 -11.37 31.59 -26.56
C ILE A 356 -9.84 31.42 -26.61
N ALA A 357 -9.34 30.36 -25.97
CA ALA A 357 -7.96 29.94 -25.98
C ALA A 357 -7.84 28.46 -26.40
N ILE A 358 -6.81 28.13 -27.17
CA ILE A 358 -6.46 26.75 -27.52
C ILE A 358 -4.97 26.58 -27.26
N TYR A 359 -4.60 25.59 -26.44
CA TYR A 359 -3.20 25.40 -26.05
C TYR A 359 -2.87 23.94 -25.73
N ASP A 360 -1.62 23.56 -25.92
CA ASP A 360 -1.10 22.28 -25.45
C ASP A 360 -0.72 22.39 -23.97
N GLU A 361 -1.22 21.47 -23.14
CA GLU A 361 -0.87 21.42 -21.72
C GLU A 361 0.52 20.81 -21.49
N ASP A 362 1.39 21.56 -20.82
CA ASP A 362 2.64 21.08 -20.23
C ASP A 362 2.31 20.26 -18.97
N ARG A 363 2.06 18.95 -19.16
CA ARG A 363 1.69 18.02 -18.10
C ARG A 363 2.94 17.35 -17.55
N ALA A 364 3.13 17.38 -16.23
CA ALA A 364 4.26 16.73 -15.57
C ALA A 364 4.31 15.23 -15.87
N ASP A 365 5.49 14.72 -16.23
CA ASP A 365 5.72 13.28 -16.45
C ASP A 365 5.63 12.50 -15.14
N LEU A 366 5.16 11.25 -15.23
CA LEU A 366 5.12 10.33 -14.10
C LEU A 366 6.53 9.74 -13.89
N LEU A 367 6.97 9.68 -12.64
CA LEU A 367 8.21 9.01 -12.24
C LEU A 367 7.87 7.72 -11.52
N ILE A 368 8.45 6.62 -12.00
CA ILE A 368 8.37 5.30 -11.37
C ILE A 368 9.78 4.80 -11.04
N GLU A 369 9.91 3.80 -10.19
CA GLU A 369 11.16 3.07 -9.97
C GLU A 369 11.12 1.75 -10.73
N VAL A 370 12.20 1.42 -11.46
CA VAL A 370 12.41 0.12 -12.10
C VAL A 370 13.80 -0.39 -11.73
N ASP A 371 13.88 -1.55 -11.07
CA ASP A 371 15.13 -2.16 -10.57
C ASP A 371 16.06 -1.16 -9.82
N GLY A 372 15.47 -0.32 -8.97
CA GLY A 372 16.20 0.71 -8.20
C GLY A 372 16.62 1.96 -9.00
N ALA A 373 16.17 2.10 -10.25
CA ALA A 373 16.42 3.26 -11.10
C ALA A 373 15.14 4.04 -11.40
N THR A 374 15.16 5.36 -11.25
CA THR A 374 14.02 6.22 -11.64
C THR A 374 13.84 6.24 -13.15
N VAL A 375 12.66 5.82 -13.62
CA VAL A 375 12.23 5.88 -15.02
C VAL A 375 11.18 6.97 -15.17
N THR A 376 11.33 7.79 -16.21
CA THR A 376 10.35 8.81 -16.60
C THR A 376 9.35 8.20 -17.60
N VAL A 377 8.06 8.34 -17.31
CA VAL A 377 6.95 7.87 -18.14
C VAL A 377 6.20 9.11 -18.65
N PRO A 378 6.31 9.44 -19.96
CA PRO A 378 5.68 10.62 -20.53
C PRO A 378 4.16 10.66 -20.30
N ASN A 379 3.62 11.83 -19.95
CA ASN A 379 2.19 11.98 -19.61
C ASN A 379 1.27 12.05 -20.86
N SER A 380 1.51 11.19 -21.85
CA SER A 380 0.63 10.97 -23.01
C SER A 380 -0.53 10.06 -22.56
N GLN A 381 -1.73 10.62 -22.50
CA GLN A 381 -2.88 10.02 -21.84
C GLN A 381 -3.82 9.34 -22.84
N HIS A 382 -3.62 8.05 -23.06
CA HIS A 382 -4.46 7.28 -23.96
C HIS A 382 -5.76 6.82 -23.26
N GLN A 383 -6.87 6.81 -24.01
CA GLN A 383 -8.15 6.32 -23.53
C GLN A 383 -8.13 4.79 -23.37
N TYR A 384 -8.25 4.31 -22.13
CA TYR A 384 -8.38 2.88 -21.82
C TYR A 384 -9.86 2.49 -21.71
N ALA A 385 -10.20 1.21 -21.93
CA ALA A 385 -11.56 0.63 -21.86
C ALA A 385 -12.66 1.27 -22.76
N GLY A 386 -12.33 2.24 -23.62
CA GLY A 386 -13.26 2.82 -24.60
C GLY A 386 -14.46 3.52 -23.95
N SER A 387 -15.69 3.14 -24.34
CA SER A 387 -16.93 3.89 -24.06
C SER A 387 -17.34 3.99 -22.59
N GLN A 388 -16.59 3.38 -21.65
CA GLN A 388 -16.81 3.58 -20.22
C GLN A 388 -16.21 4.89 -19.71
N ASP A 389 -15.20 5.41 -20.38
CA ASP A 389 -14.39 6.53 -19.90
C ASP A 389 -15.10 7.90 -19.91
N THR A 390 -14.71 8.80 -19.00
CA THR A 390 -15.02 10.24 -19.16
C THR A 390 -13.82 10.97 -19.74
N ARG A 391 -14.00 11.51 -20.95
CA ARG A 391 -13.00 12.30 -21.67
C ARG A 391 -12.84 13.73 -21.13
N GLU A 392 -13.63 14.13 -20.14
CA GLU A 392 -13.58 15.48 -19.51
C GLU A 392 -12.70 15.54 -18.25
N HIS A 393 -12.23 14.39 -17.73
CA HIS A 393 -11.21 14.35 -16.67
C HIS A 393 -9.87 13.86 -17.22
N VAL A 394 -8.78 14.37 -16.67
CA VAL A 394 -7.40 13.95 -16.99
C VAL A 394 -6.78 13.28 -15.76
N LEU A 395 -5.76 12.45 -15.97
CA LEU A 395 -4.93 11.93 -14.88
C LEU A 395 -4.02 13.07 -14.39
N GLU A 396 -4.21 13.51 -13.15
CA GLU A 396 -3.47 14.63 -12.57
C GLU A 396 -2.17 14.13 -11.93
N VAL A 397 -1.04 14.25 -12.64
CA VAL A 397 0.29 13.93 -12.10
C VAL A 397 0.83 15.09 -11.27
N SER A 398 1.45 14.80 -10.12
CA SER A 398 2.01 15.82 -9.22
C SER A 398 3.24 16.53 -9.81
N SER A 399 3.55 17.74 -9.31
CA SER A 399 4.66 18.56 -9.84
C SER A 399 6.07 18.04 -9.52
N ASP A 400 6.17 16.94 -8.78
CA ASP A 400 7.38 16.14 -8.54
C ASP A 400 7.39 14.81 -9.31
N GLY A 401 6.31 14.50 -10.03
CA GLY A 401 6.11 13.27 -10.80
C GLY A 401 5.81 12.01 -9.97
N LEU A 402 5.80 12.07 -8.63
CA LEU A 402 5.76 10.87 -7.77
C LEU A 402 4.35 10.31 -7.51
N SER A 403 3.30 10.98 -7.98
CA SER A 403 1.91 10.55 -7.79
C SER A 403 1.00 10.93 -8.95
N ALA A 404 -0.05 10.13 -9.16
CA ALA A 404 -1.09 10.35 -10.16
C ALA A 404 -2.48 10.29 -9.51
N THR A 405 -3.30 11.32 -9.71
CA THR A 405 -4.64 11.46 -9.10
C THR A 405 -5.75 11.27 -10.13
N MET A 406 -6.73 10.44 -9.75
CA MET A 406 -7.91 10.07 -10.51
C MET A 406 -9.16 10.72 -9.91
N LYS A 407 -9.98 11.37 -10.76
CA LYS A 407 -11.22 12.05 -10.35
C LYS A 407 -12.39 11.61 -11.21
N GLY A 408 -13.54 11.41 -10.57
CA GLY A 408 -14.74 10.89 -11.22
C GLY A 408 -14.51 9.49 -11.80
N ASN A 409 -15.23 9.18 -12.88
CA ASN A 409 -15.00 7.97 -13.66
C ASN A 409 -13.89 8.19 -14.70
N ILE A 410 -12.72 7.60 -14.52
CA ILE A 410 -11.54 7.75 -15.39
C ILE A 410 -10.90 6.40 -15.72
N PHE A 411 -10.54 6.22 -16.99
CA PHE A 411 -9.80 5.07 -17.50
C PHE A 411 -8.68 5.56 -18.41
N ARG A 412 -7.43 5.54 -17.94
CA ARG A 412 -6.24 5.99 -18.70
C ARG A 412 -5.17 4.92 -18.77
N GLY A 413 -4.46 4.89 -19.90
CA GLY A 413 -3.13 4.30 -19.98
C GLY A 413 -2.09 5.39 -20.27
N VAL A 414 -0.93 5.32 -19.64
CA VAL A 414 0.27 6.10 -20.03
C VAL A 414 1.35 5.15 -20.53
N ALA A 415 2.01 5.51 -21.63
CA ALA A 415 2.91 4.62 -22.36
C ALA A 415 4.34 4.62 -21.78
N LEU A 416 4.90 3.42 -21.61
CA LEU A 416 6.32 3.23 -21.28
C LEU A 416 7.15 3.46 -22.55
N GLU A 417 8.19 4.31 -22.51
CA GLU A 417 9.07 4.54 -23.67
C GLU A 417 9.77 3.28 -24.18
N THR A 418 10.02 2.33 -23.27
CA THR A 418 10.57 1.01 -23.55
C THR A 418 9.67 -0.05 -22.89
N PRO A 419 9.23 -1.10 -23.63
CA PRO A 419 8.49 -2.20 -23.04
C PRO A 419 9.25 -2.88 -21.90
N LEU A 420 8.57 -3.14 -20.79
CA LEU A 420 9.13 -3.86 -19.64
C LEU A 420 8.82 -5.36 -19.77
N GLU A 421 9.82 -6.22 -19.59
CA GLU A 421 9.65 -7.68 -19.60
C GLU A 421 9.25 -8.15 -18.20
N ILE A 422 8.08 -8.79 -18.08
CA ILE A 422 7.60 -9.37 -16.82
C ILE A 422 8.00 -10.86 -16.77
N THR A 423 8.92 -11.20 -15.87
CA THR A 423 9.34 -12.57 -15.55
C THR A 423 8.46 -13.15 -14.42
N LYS A 424 8.73 -14.38 -13.93
CA LYS A 424 8.01 -14.86 -12.72
C LYS A 424 8.49 -14.16 -11.44
N ALA A 425 9.74 -13.68 -11.43
CA ALA A 425 10.37 -13.05 -10.28
C ALA A 425 9.95 -11.58 -10.10
N THR A 426 9.29 -10.96 -11.09
CA THR A 426 8.89 -9.55 -11.02
C THR A 426 7.84 -9.26 -9.93
N GLN A 427 8.08 -8.17 -9.21
CA GLN A 427 7.23 -7.56 -8.19
C GLN A 427 6.73 -6.20 -8.68
N LEU A 428 5.51 -5.81 -8.29
CA LEU A 428 4.96 -4.46 -8.42
C LEU A 428 4.57 -3.95 -7.04
N GLU A 429 5.02 -2.75 -6.69
CA GLU A 429 4.67 -2.06 -5.45
C GLU A 429 4.11 -0.66 -5.74
N PHE A 430 3.12 -0.23 -4.95
CA PHE A 430 2.53 1.12 -5.03
C PHE A 430 1.67 1.43 -3.80
N ASP A 431 1.53 2.71 -3.49
CA ASP A 431 0.58 3.22 -2.48
C ASP A 431 -0.70 3.73 -3.15
N VAL A 432 -1.82 3.62 -2.45
CA VAL A 432 -3.14 4.14 -2.86
C VAL A 432 -3.78 4.92 -1.71
N GLU A 433 -4.09 6.19 -1.94
CA GLU A 433 -4.89 7.05 -1.07
C GLU A 433 -6.31 7.20 -1.64
N LEU A 434 -7.34 6.98 -0.81
CA LEU A 434 -8.75 7.18 -1.22
C LEU A 434 -9.37 8.36 -0.44
N LYS A 435 -9.56 9.49 -1.13
CA LYS A 435 -9.95 10.78 -0.52
C LYS A 435 -11.47 11.02 -0.55
N ASP A 436 -12.12 10.59 -1.62
CA ASP A 436 -13.58 10.55 -1.76
C ASP A 436 -13.95 9.20 -2.40
N ALA A 437 -14.79 8.41 -1.72
CA ALA A 437 -15.31 7.15 -2.21
C ALA A 437 -16.71 7.28 -2.85
N THR A 438 -17.26 8.50 -2.91
CA THR A 438 -18.63 8.75 -3.38
C THR A 438 -18.82 8.24 -4.81
N ASN A 439 -19.69 7.25 -4.96
CA ASN A 439 -20.06 6.60 -6.22
C ASN A 439 -18.96 5.78 -6.92
N VAL A 440 -17.81 5.51 -6.29
CA VAL A 440 -16.75 4.69 -6.88
C VAL A 440 -17.08 3.19 -6.78
N ASP A 441 -17.11 2.49 -7.92
CA ASP A 441 -17.47 1.08 -8.04
C ASP A 441 -16.27 0.14 -7.83
N PHE A 442 -15.09 0.51 -8.36
CA PHE A 442 -13.77 -0.02 -8.01
C PHE A 442 -12.65 0.95 -8.43
N ILE A 443 -11.45 0.75 -7.85
CA ILE A 443 -10.18 1.34 -8.31
C ILE A 443 -9.28 0.19 -8.73
N GLY A 444 -8.65 0.35 -9.90
CA GLY A 444 -7.76 -0.62 -10.54
C GLY A 444 -6.45 0.03 -10.97
N PHE A 445 -5.34 -0.69 -10.78
CA PHE A 445 -4.02 -0.31 -11.27
C PHE A 445 -3.30 -1.54 -11.81
N GLY A 446 -2.47 -1.39 -12.84
CA GLY A 446 -1.77 -2.52 -13.41
C GLY A 446 -0.88 -2.15 -14.59
N LEU A 447 -0.25 -3.19 -15.14
CA LEU A 447 0.59 -3.15 -16.32
C LEU A 447 -0.10 -3.93 -17.44
N GLU A 448 -0.10 -3.37 -18.65
CA GLU A 448 -0.86 -3.89 -19.80
C GLU A 448 0.03 -3.95 -21.04
N ASP A 449 -0.16 -4.96 -21.91
CA ASP A 449 0.51 -5.04 -23.22
C ASP A 449 -0.26 -4.28 -24.32
N GLU A 450 -1.60 -4.35 -24.31
CA GLU A 450 -2.52 -3.53 -25.12
C GLU A 450 -3.59 -2.84 -24.25
N LEU A 451 -4.09 -1.67 -24.67
CA LEU A 451 -5.09 -0.86 -23.93
C LEU A 451 -6.52 -1.46 -23.99
N SER A 452 -6.70 -2.66 -23.45
CA SER A 452 -7.95 -3.42 -23.43
C SER A 452 -8.51 -3.56 -22.01
N PHE A 453 -9.81 -3.75 -21.83
CA PHE A 453 -10.44 -3.92 -20.50
C PHE A 453 -10.34 -5.37 -19.95
N ASP A 454 -9.42 -6.18 -20.44
CA ASP A 454 -9.36 -7.61 -20.10
C ASP A 454 -8.50 -7.89 -18.86
N LYS A 455 -9.17 -8.04 -17.71
CA LYS A 455 -8.78 -8.81 -16.50
C LYS A 455 -7.57 -8.40 -15.67
N ASP A 456 -6.51 -7.82 -16.22
CA ASP A 456 -5.19 -7.94 -15.58
C ASP A 456 -4.87 -6.84 -14.55
N GLN A 457 -5.60 -5.71 -14.57
CA GLN A 457 -5.67 -4.73 -13.48
C GLN A 457 -5.89 -5.35 -12.07
N TYR A 458 -5.09 -4.91 -11.12
CA TYR A 458 -5.25 -5.20 -9.69
C TYR A 458 -6.27 -4.26 -9.04
N ARG A 459 -7.37 -4.84 -8.52
CA ARG A 459 -8.48 -4.09 -7.91
C ARG A 459 -8.30 -3.94 -6.42
N VAL A 460 -8.01 -2.71 -6.01
CA VAL A 460 -7.64 -2.31 -4.64
C VAL A 460 -8.80 -1.73 -3.83
N PHE A 461 -9.88 -1.30 -4.49
CA PHE A 461 -11.10 -0.77 -3.86
C PHE A 461 -12.38 -1.44 -4.43
N GLY A 462 -13.53 -1.15 -3.83
CA GLY A 462 -14.84 -1.33 -4.45
C GLY A 462 -15.50 -2.69 -4.25
N SER A 463 -16.70 -2.86 -4.81
CA SER A 463 -17.54 -4.05 -4.59
C SER A 463 -17.48 -5.10 -5.71
N LYS A 464 -17.01 -4.73 -6.90
CA LYS A 464 -16.97 -5.61 -8.09
C LYS A 464 -15.83 -6.63 -8.02
N SER A 465 -16.17 -7.90 -7.85
CA SER A 465 -15.21 -9.02 -7.85
C SER A 465 -14.65 -9.36 -9.24
N GLY A 466 -13.46 -9.96 -9.26
CA GLY A 466 -12.71 -10.41 -10.42
C GLY A 466 -11.50 -11.24 -9.98
N SER A 467 -10.69 -11.73 -10.93
CA SER A 467 -9.46 -12.53 -10.67
C SER A 467 -8.45 -11.80 -9.78
N ASN A 468 -8.22 -10.52 -10.07
CA ASN A 468 -7.16 -9.72 -9.47
C ASN A 468 -7.71 -8.77 -8.39
N THR A 469 -8.72 -9.21 -7.62
CA THR A 469 -9.30 -8.41 -6.52
C THR A 469 -8.58 -8.69 -5.21
N PHE A 470 -8.10 -7.65 -4.53
CA PHE A 470 -7.46 -7.80 -3.23
C PHE A 470 -8.47 -8.12 -2.11
N PRO A 471 -8.13 -9.02 -1.16
CA PRO A 471 -9.00 -9.36 -0.04
C PRO A 471 -9.11 -8.21 0.97
N GLU A 472 -8.03 -7.45 1.16
CA GLU A 472 -7.95 -6.32 2.09
C GLU A 472 -7.76 -5.01 1.32
N LYS A 473 -8.80 -4.19 1.31
CA LYS A 473 -8.96 -3.01 0.44
C LYS A 473 -8.67 -1.71 1.19
N VAL A 474 -8.27 -0.68 0.47
CA VAL A 474 -8.16 0.69 1.00
C VAL A 474 -9.55 1.19 1.40
N LEU A 475 -9.64 2.05 2.43
CA LEU A 475 -10.88 2.69 2.88
C LEU A 475 -10.83 4.20 2.66
N GLU A 476 -11.99 4.85 2.69
CA GLU A 476 -12.11 6.30 2.56
C GLU A 476 -11.43 7.03 3.74
N GLY A 477 -10.49 7.92 3.42
CA GLY A 477 -9.64 8.62 4.38
C GLY A 477 -8.39 7.85 4.80
N GLU A 478 -8.10 6.70 4.19
CA GLU A 478 -6.88 5.92 4.41
C GLU A 478 -5.94 5.97 3.19
N SER A 479 -4.64 5.76 3.44
CA SER A 479 -3.64 5.44 2.44
C SER A 479 -3.05 4.07 2.74
N LYS A 480 -2.85 3.25 1.71
CA LYS A 480 -2.42 1.86 1.85
C LYS A 480 -1.43 1.44 0.79
N HIS A 481 -0.37 0.78 1.24
CA HIS A 481 0.62 0.11 0.42
C HIS A 481 0.12 -1.24 -0.13
N TYR A 482 0.50 -1.55 -1.36
CA TYR A 482 0.28 -2.83 -2.03
C TYR A 482 1.59 -3.33 -2.63
N SER A 483 1.97 -4.57 -2.30
CA SER A 483 3.08 -5.30 -2.91
C SER A 483 2.53 -6.57 -3.56
N ILE A 484 2.88 -6.81 -4.82
CA ILE A 484 2.22 -7.80 -5.69
C ILE A 484 3.25 -8.59 -6.52
N PRO A 485 3.31 -9.93 -6.42
CA PRO A 485 4.15 -10.75 -7.29
C PRO A 485 3.47 -10.97 -8.65
N ILE A 486 3.52 -9.93 -9.50
CA ILE A 486 2.81 -9.87 -10.79
C ILE A 486 3.24 -10.97 -11.77
N GLY A 487 4.48 -11.46 -11.65
CA GLY A 487 5.01 -12.57 -12.44
C GLY A 487 4.26 -13.91 -12.30
N ILE A 488 3.41 -14.03 -11.28
CA ILE A 488 2.57 -15.21 -11.02
C ILE A 488 1.20 -15.07 -11.70
N ASP A 489 0.81 -13.85 -12.09
CA ASP A 489 -0.38 -13.57 -12.88
C ASP A 489 -0.08 -13.49 -14.39
N MET A 490 1.03 -12.86 -14.79
CA MET A 490 1.42 -12.68 -16.20
C MET A 490 2.93 -12.90 -16.41
N THR A 491 3.33 -13.36 -17.59
CA THR A 491 4.72 -13.29 -18.08
C THR A 491 4.72 -12.85 -19.54
N THR A 492 4.87 -11.54 -19.77
CA THR A 492 4.75 -10.88 -21.08
C THR A 492 5.52 -9.54 -21.08
N ASN A 493 5.64 -8.89 -22.24
CA ASN A 493 6.18 -7.53 -22.32
C ASN A 493 5.05 -6.52 -22.24
N VAL A 494 5.01 -5.73 -21.16
CA VAL A 494 4.01 -4.70 -20.92
C VAL A 494 4.48 -3.35 -21.48
N THR A 495 3.55 -2.53 -21.96
CA THR A 495 3.83 -1.25 -22.63
C THR A 495 3.06 -0.06 -22.07
N TYR A 496 2.10 -0.27 -21.17
CA TYR A 496 1.34 0.79 -20.50
C TYR A 496 1.21 0.56 -18.99
N LEU A 497 1.19 1.65 -18.24
CA LEU A 497 0.62 1.69 -16.89
C LEU A 497 -0.87 2.07 -17.01
N ALA A 498 -1.77 1.24 -16.47
CA ALA A 498 -3.21 1.46 -16.50
C ALA A 498 -3.73 2.02 -15.18
N PHE A 499 -4.42 3.15 -15.24
CA PHE A 499 -5.03 3.87 -14.13
C PHE A 499 -6.56 3.88 -14.30
N VAL A 500 -7.27 3.22 -13.39
CA VAL A 500 -8.74 3.06 -13.47
C VAL A 500 -9.42 3.43 -12.15
N GLN A 501 -10.39 4.33 -12.23
CA GLN A 501 -11.40 4.57 -11.21
C GLN A 501 -12.77 4.53 -11.89
N GLU A 502 -13.53 3.47 -11.66
CA GLU A 502 -14.85 3.29 -12.26
C GLU A 502 -15.94 3.89 -11.36
N ASN A 503 -16.90 4.59 -11.97
CA ASN A 503 -18.11 5.09 -11.32
C ASN A 503 -19.24 5.00 -12.35
N ASP A 504 -20.14 4.01 -12.21
CA ASP A 504 -21.20 3.70 -13.17
C ASP A 504 -22.36 4.72 -13.18
N GLN A 505 -22.30 5.78 -12.36
CA GLN A 505 -23.37 6.77 -12.30
C GLN A 505 -23.45 7.65 -13.56
N SER A 506 -24.50 8.46 -13.64
CA SER A 506 -24.77 9.33 -14.80
C SER A 506 -24.96 10.79 -14.39
N GLY A 507 -24.58 11.70 -15.28
CA GLY A 507 -24.56 13.14 -15.00
C GLY A 507 -23.51 13.52 -13.94
N GLU A 508 -23.79 14.55 -13.16
CA GLU A 508 -22.88 15.09 -12.12
C GLU A 508 -22.37 14.03 -11.13
N ALA A 509 -23.16 13.00 -10.83
CA ALA A 509 -22.75 11.91 -9.93
C ALA A 509 -21.55 11.08 -10.45
N ARG A 510 -21.27 11.12 -11.76
CA ARG A 510 -20.12 10.46 -12.41
C ARG A 510 -18.79 11.21 -12.20
N LYS A 511 -18.84 12.43 -11.65
CA LYS A 511 -17.66 13.25 -11.29
C LYS A 511 -17.17 13.02 -9.86
N SER A 512 -17.97 12.35 -9.03
CA SER A 512 -17.62 12.01 -7.65
C SER A 512 -16.61 10.87 -7.58
N GLY A 513 -15.80 10.85 -6.54
CA GLY A 513 -14.66 9.95 -6.37
C GLY A 513 -13.32 10.65 -6.62
N GLU A 514 -12.41 10.58 -5.66
CA GLU A 514 -11.02 11.01 -5.79
C GLU A 514 -10.08 10.01 -5.11
N SER A 515 -9.10 9.50 -5.87
CA SER A 515 -8.02 8.66 -5.36
C SER A 515 -6.68 9.03 -5.99
N THR A 516 -5.59 8.72 -5.29
CA THR A 516 -4.22 8.98 -5.75
C THR A 516 -3.40 7.70 -5.64
N ILE A 517 -2.60 7.43 -6.66
CA ILE A 517 -1.60 6.35 -6.67
C ILE A 517 -0.21 6.98 -6.65
N SER A 518 0.70 6.46 -5.83
CA SER A 518 2.06 6.99 -5.66
C SER A 518 3.08 5.89 -5.36
N ASN A 519 4.37 6.24 -5.36
CA ASN A 519 5.47 5.33 -4.99
C ASN A 519 5.47 4.02 -5.80
N ILE A 520 5.22 4.13 -7.11
CA ILE A 520 5.18 2.99 -8.02
C ILE A 520 6.61 2.46 -8.23
N SER A 521 6.86 1.23 -7.82
CA SER A 521 8.12 0.51 -8.03
C SER A 521 7.87 -0.84 -8.70
N ILE A 522 8.77 -1.24 -9.60
CA ILE A 522 8.74 -2.53 -10.29
C ILE A 522 10.14 -3.11 -10.24
N TYR A 523 10.32 -4.33 -9.73
CA TYR A 523 11.65 -4.91 -9.58
C TYR A 523 11.64 -6.44 -9.63
N GLU A 524 12.75 -7.03 -10.02
CA GLU A 524 12.97 -8.47 -9.90
C GLU A 524 13.31 -8.87 -8.45
N ARG A 525 12.55 -9.80 -7.86
CA ARG A 525 12.81 -10.30 -6.49
C ARG A 525 14.20 -10.97 -6.41
N PRO A 526 14.93 -10.86 -5.28
CA PRO A 526 16.25 -11.47 -5.13
C PRO A 526 16.29 -12.97 -5.45
N ASP A 527 17.33 -13.40 -6.15
CA ASP A 527 17.66 -14.82 -6.34
C ASP A 527 17.85 -15.50 -4.97
N ILE A 528 17.37 -16.74 -4.85
CA ILE A 528 17.60 -17.59 -3.68
C ILE A 528 19.01 -18.17 -3.76
N MET A 529 19.80 -17.99 -2.71
CA MET A 529 21.23 -18.33 -2.67
C MET A 529 21.48 -19.60 -1.86
N LEU A 530 21.65 -20.72 -2.56
CA LEU A 530 21.93 -22.04 -1.96
C LEU A 530 23.43 -22.36 -2.00
N LYS A 531 23.93 -23.15 -1.04
CA LYS A 531 25.31 -23.67 -1.08
C LYS A 531 25.32 -25.15 -1.47
N TYR A 532 26.05 -25.51 -2.54
CA TYR A 532 26.29 -26.89 -2.98
C TYR A 532 27.79 -27.22 -2.86
N GLY A 533 28.17 -28.11 -1.95
CA GLY A 533 29.56 -28.33 -1.57
C GLY A 533 30.16 -27.04 -1.02
N ASP A 534 31.14 -26.46 -1.73
CA ASP A 534 31.68 -25.12 -1.43
C ASP A 534 31.29 -24.04 -2.44
N GLY A 535 30.49 -24.37 -3.45
CA GLY A 535 29.96 -23.40 -4.41
C GLY A 535 28.65 -22.77 -3.93
N MET A 536 28.53 -21.45 -4.06
CA MET A 536 27.22 -20.79 -4.02
C MET A 536 26.50 -20.94 -5.37
N VAL A 537 25.18 -21.08 -5.31
CA VAL A 537 24.28 -21.31 -6.44
C VAL A 537 23.15 -20.30 -6.37
N SER A 538 23.05 -19.47 -7.42
CA SER A 538 21.94 -18.55 -7.67
C SER A 538 20.75 -19.33 -8.22
N VAL A 539 19.57 -19.15 -7.63
CA VAL A 539 18.30 -19.76 -8.07
C VAL A 539 17.27 -18.65 -8.29
N PRO A 540 16.72 -18.48 -9.50
CA PRO A 540 15.68 -17.49 -9.76
C PRO A 540 14.48 -17.62 -8.83
N ASN A 541 13.88 -16.49 -8.44
CA ASN A 541 12.73 -16.40 -7.52
C ASN A 541 11.39 -16.82 -8.20
N ASP A 542 11.45 -17.90 -8.96
CA ASP A 542 10.44 -18.47 -9.86
C ASP A 542 9.43 -19.36 -9.11
N GLN A 543 8.95 -18.89 -7.96
CA GLN A 543 8.12 -19.66 -7.03
C GLN A 543 6.84 -20.24 -7.67
N VAL A 544 6.60 -21.52 -7.45
CA VAL A 544 5.39 -22.25 -7.87
C VAL A 544 4.70 -22.92 -6.69
N ILE A 545 3.41 -23.25 -6.81
CA ILE A 545 2.68 -24.03 -5.79
C ILE A 545 3.15 -25.49 -5.83
N TYR A 546 3.49 -26.05 -4.67
CA TYR A 546 3.79 -27.48 -4.48
C TYR A 546 2.50 -28.27 -4.20
N ASP A 547 2.41 -29.54 -4.64
CA ASP A 547 1.19 -30.37 -4.63
C ASP A 547 -0.02 -29.82 -5.45
N GLY A 548 0.10 -28.59 -5.97
CA GLY A 548 -0.95 -27.90 -6.71
C GLY A 548 -2.03 -27.29 -5.79
N ASN A 549 -3.18 -26.95 -6.37
CA ASN A 549 -4.21 -26.12 -5.70
C ASN A 549 -5.05 -26.88 -4.62
N THR A 550 -4.50 -27.96 -4.07
CA THR A 550 -5.08 -28.81 -3.02
C THR A 550 -4.95 -28.12 -1.66
N GLN A 551 -3.70 -27.97 -1.20
CA GLN A 551 -3.32 -27.45 0.12
C GLN A 551 -3.35 -25.92 0.13
N ASP A 552 -2.57 -25.30 -0.77
CA ASP A 552 -2.50 -23.86 -0.93
C ASP A 552 -3.34 -23.41 -2.14
N ARG A 553 -4.06 -22.29 -1.95
CA ARG A 553 -4.95 -21.70 -2.96
C ARG A 553 -4.64 -20.25 -3.26
N ASP A 554 -3.78 -19.59 -2.47
CA ASP A 554 -3.31 -18.25 -2.81
C ASP A 554 -1.93 -18.34 -3.47
N LYS A 555 -1.96 -18.31 -4.80
CA LYS A 555 -0.74 -18.27 -5.62
C LYS A 555 0.13 -17.04 -5.33
N ARG A 556 -0.41 -15.97 -4.73
CA ARG A 556 0.32 -14.74 -4.37
C ARG A 556 0.87 -14.74 -2.93
N ASN A 557 0.52 -15.72 -2.07
CA ASN A 557 1.24 -15.93 -0.81
C ASN A 557 2.60 -16.60 -1.07
N ILE A 558 3.60 -15.82 -1.47
CA ILE A 558 4.96 -16.28 -1.72
C ILE A 558 5.87 -16.17 -0.50
N TRP A 559 7.01 -16.84 -0.56
CA TRP A 559 8.12 -16.59 0.36
C TRP A 559 8.68 -15.18 0.17
N ASP A 560 9.03 -14.57 1.30
CA ASP A 560 9.78 -13.33 1.45
C ASP A 560 11.28 -13.69 1.51
N VAL A 561 12.07 -13.20 0.56
CA VAL A 561 13.48 -13.60 0.36
C VAL A 561 14.37 -12.38 0.55
N SER A 562 15.42 -12.51 1.37
CA SER A 562 16.32 -11.41 1.73
C SER A 562 17.12 -10.87 0.54
N ASP A 563 17.57 -9.61 0.63
CA ASP A 563 18.39 -8.93 -0.40
C ASP A 563 19.68 -9.69 -0.80
N ASP A 564 20.20 -10.56 0.08
CA ASP A 564 21.37 -11.41 -0.14
C ASP A 564 21.01 -12.84 -0.59
N GLY A 565 19.72 -13.17 -0.68
CA GLY A 565 19.18 -14.48 -1.04
C GLY A 565 19.37 -15.59 -0.01
N LEU A 566 20.01 -15.32 1.14
CA LEU A 566 20.43 -16.34 2.10
C LEU A 566 19.34 -16.74 3.10
N SER A 567 18.23 -16.00 3.18
CA SER A 567 17.10 -16.24 4.06
C SER A 567 15.78 -16.24 3.31
N ILE A 568 14.92 -17.19 3.65
CA ILE A 568 13.57 -17.40 3.09
C ILE A 568 12.59 -17.40 4.27
N THR A 569 11.60 -16.50 4.27
CA THR A 569 10.58 -16.39 5.32
C THR A 569 9.21 -16.69 4.75
N MET A 570 8.39 -17.46 5.48
CA MET A 570 7.05 -17.88 5.06
C MET A 570 6.02 -17.42 6.09
N ARG A 571 4.83 -17.05 5.61
CA ARG A 571 3.72 -16.52 6.40
C ARG A 571 2.40 -17.14 5.95
N ASP A 572 1.39 -17.15 6.83
CA ASP A 572 0.11 -17.82 6.63
C ASP A 572 0.32 -19.33 6.28
N ASN A 573 -0.70 -20.00 5.74
CA ASN A 573 -0.54 -21.30 5.09
C ASN A 573 0.20 -21.17 3.75
N ASN A 574 1.36 -21.81 3.59
CA ASN A 574 2.30 -21.59 2.49
C ASN A 574 2.91 -22.92 1.99
N TRP A 575 2.58 -23.33 0.76
CA TRP A 575 3.12 -24.54 0.12
C TRP A 575 3.74 -24.20 -1.24
N LYS A 576 5.02 -23.86 -1.27
CA LYS A 576 5.72 -23.42 -2.50
C LYS A 576 6.99 -24.24 -2.79
N ALA A 577 7.48 -24.12 -4.02
CA ALA A 577 8.74 -24.67 -4.47
C ALA A 577 9.43 -23.77 -5.51
N VAL A 578 10.73 -23.95 -5.71
CA VAL A 578 11.53 -23.37 -6.82
C VAL A 578 12.36 -24.44 -7.52
N GLU A 579 12.49 -24.36 -8.85
CA GLU A 579 13.34 -25.27 -9.62
C GLU A 579 14.82 -24.92 -9.38
N VAL A 580 15.60 -25.88 -8.88
CA VAL A 580 17.02 -25.73 -8.54
C VAL A 580 17.91 -26.53 -9.50
N PRO A 581 19.18 -26.12 -9.71
CA PRO A 581 20.13 -26.90 -10.51
C PRO A 581 20.28 -28.34 -9.99
N ALA A 582 20.13 -29.32 -10.89
CA ALA A 582 19.90 -30.69 -10.47
C ALA A 582 21.07 -31.32 -9.69
N TYR A 583 20.83 -31.69 -8.41
CA TYR A 583 21.82 -32.27 -7.49
C TYR A 583 21.54 -33.77 -7.28
N SER A 584 22.55 -34.63 -7.43
CA SER A 584 22.43 -36.06 -7.13
C SER A 584 22.57 -36.32 -5.64
N ILE A 585 21.59 -36.99 -5.03
CA ILE A 585 21.66 -37.36 -3.61
C ILE A 585 22.37 -38.72 -3.51
N GLU A 586 23.52 -38.74 -2.85
CA GLU A 586 24.33 -39.94 -2.58
C GLU A 586 24.06 -40.45 -1.14
N GLU A 587 24.54 -41.63 -0.75
CA GLU A 587 24.29 -42.22 0.59
C GLU A 587 24.77 -41.34 1.75
N ASP A 588 25.75 -40.47 1.51
CA ASP A 588 26.40 -39.61 2.48
C ASP A 588 25.99 -38.13 2.37
N THR A 589 25.05 -37.76 1.49
CA THR A 589 24.57 -36.38 1.38
C THR A 589 23.89 -35.90 2.66
N VAL A 590 24.31 -34.72 3.12
CA VAL A 590 23.78 -33.96 4.26
C VAL A 590 23.13 -32.67 3.74
N LEU A 591 21.94 -32.37 4.27
CA LEU A 591 21.28 -31.08 4.19
C LEU A 591 21.47 -30.37 5.53
N MET A 592 22.01 -29.17 5.50
CA MET A 592 22.16 -28.27 6.64
C MET A 592 21.45 -26.95 6.36
N PHE A 593 20.85 -26.34 7.39
CA PHE A 593 20.19 -25.05 7.33
C PHE A 593 20.00 -24.50 8.75
N ASP A 594 19.83 -23.20 8.86
CA ASP A 594 19.31 -22.57 10.07
C ASP A 594 17.78 -22.39 9.93
N PHE A 595 17.05 -22.62 11.03
CA PHE A 595 15.60 -22.48 11.07
C PHE A 595 15.20 -21.62 12.28
N THR A 596 14.33 -20.62 12.05
CA THR A 596 13.81 -19.73 13.09
C THR A 596 12.29 -19.85 13.15
N LEU A 597 11.76 -20.24 14.31
CA LEU A 597 10.33 -20.30 14.57
C LEU A 597 9.85 -19.01 15.23
N ILE A 598 8.90 -18.30 14.61
CA ILE A 598 8.33 -17.04 15.13
C ILE A 598 6.90 -17.27 15.63
N GLU A 599 6.07 -17.98 14.85
CA GLU A 599 4.76 -18.50 15.28
C GLU A 599 4.56 -19.93 14.74
N GLU A 600 4.12 -20.85 15.61
CA GLU A 600 3.98 -22.28 15.29
C GLU A 600 2.64 -22.61 14.62
N THR A 601 2.71 -23.53 13.65
CA THR A 601 1.59 -24.07 12.88
C THR A 601 1.48 -25.60 13.01
N GLU A 602 0.73 -26.26 12.14
CA GLU A 602 0.59 -27.71 12.16
C GLU A 602 1.89 -28.41 11.70
N ILE A 603 2.52 -27.89 10.64
CA ILE A 603 3.77 -28.43 10.07
C ILE A 603 4.66 -27.28 9.58
N HIS A 604 5.91 -27.23 10.01
CA HIS A 604 6.98 -26.53 9.27
C HIS A 604 7.97 -27.57 8.73
N GLY A 605 8.35 -27.48 7.46
CA GLY A 605 9.23 -28.46 6.85
C GLY A 605 9.88 -28.02 5.53
N ILE A 606 10.87 -28.81 5.11
CA ILE A 606 11.70 -28.60 3.92
C ILE A 606 11.77 -29.91 3.13
N CYS A 607 11.64 -29.87 1.81
CA CYS A 607 11.67 -31.07 0.96
C CYS A 607 12.72 -30.96 -0.16
N LEU A 608 13.30 -32.11 -0.50
CA LEU A 608 14.28 -32.26 -1.58
C LEU A 608 13.65 -33.10 -2.70
N ASP A 609 12.93 -32.43 -3.58
CA ASP A 609 11.95 -33.05 -4.46
C ASP A 609 12.39 -33.09 -5.94
N ASP A 610 11.78 -33.95 -6.76
CA ASP A 610 12.13 -34.13 -8.17
C ASP A 610 10.97 -34.05 -9.18
N ASN A 611 9.72 -33.88 -8.74
CA ASN A 611 8.53 -33.93 -9.61
C ASN A 611 7.37 -32.96 -9.26
N LEU A 612 7.38 -32.31 -8.08
CA LEU A 612 6.32 -31.47 -7.50
C LEU A 612 5.02 -32.20 -7.05
N ASP A 613 5.08 -33.51 -6.82
CA ASP A 613 3.96 -34.40 -6.43
C ASP A 613 4.19 -34.94 -5.00
N HIS A 614 3.47 -34.41 -4.01
CA HIS A 614 3.72 -34.72 -2.59
C HIS A 614 3.27 -36.13 -2.18
N ASP A 615 2.31 -36.71 -2.89
CA ASP A 615 1.73 -38.04 -2.63
C ASP A 615 2.51 -39.19 -3.32
N ASP A 616 3.53 -38.89 -4.13
CA ASP A 616 4.41 -39.85 -4.82
C ASP A 616 5.33 -40.61 -3.85
N ILE A 617 6.00 -39.89 -2.94
CA ILE A 617 6.92 -40.43 -1.93
C ILE A 617 7.27 -39.38 -0.86
N THR A 618 7.72 -39.84 0.30
CA THR A 618 8.33 -39.02 1.36
C THR A 618 9.62 -38.34 0.88
N THR A 619 9.55 -37.08 0.42
CA THR A 619 10.73 -36.21 0.13
C THR A 619 10.94 -35.10 1.17
N CYS A 620 9.97 -34.91 2.07
CA CYS A 620 9.90 -33.81 3.03
C CYS A 620 10.40 -34.18 4.45
N PHE A 621 10.99 -33.21 5.14
CA PHE A 621 11.43 -33.31 6.54
C PHE A 621 10.70 -32.27 7.41
N LYS A 622 9.98 -32.73 8.44
CA LYS A 622 9.28 -31.86 9.40
C LYS A 622 10.23 -31.44 10.53
N VAL A 623 10.38 -30.13 10.72
CA VAL A 623 11.32 -29.52 11.68
C VAL A 623 10.64 -28.91 12.92
N ALA A 624 9.39 -28.47 12.80
CA ALA A 624 8.55 -27.91 13.86
C ALA A 624 7.04 -28.12 13.55
N GLY A 625 6.16 -27.72 14.46
CA GLY A 625 4.71 -27.81 14.29
C GLY A 625 4.06 -28.91 15.13
N HIS A 626 2.78 -28.73 15.48
CA HIS A 626 2.09 -29.57 16.46
C HIS A 626 1.28 -30.77 15.89
N GLN A 627 1.17 -30.94 14.57
CA GLN A 627 0.42 -32.05 13.97
C GLN A 627 1.29 -33.29 13.74
N ASP A 628 0.87 -34.46 14.22
CA ASP A 628 1.50 -35.73 13.85
C ASP A 628 1.32 -36.04 12.36
N VAL A 629 2.41 -36.31 11.66
CA VAL A 629 2.45 -36.58 10.22
C VAL A 629 2.66 -38.07 9.94
N GLU A 630 1.65 -38.73 9.36
CA GLU A 630 1.75 -40.13 8.93
C GLU A 630 2.07 -40.22 7.42
N ASN A 631 3.13 -40.96 7.09
CA ASN A 631 3.57 -41.39 5.74
C ASN A 631 4.27 -40.34 4.84
N ASN A 632 3.81 -39.09 4.75
CA ASN A 632 4.32 -38.15 3.73
C ASN A 632 5.51 -37.26 4.17
N PHE A 633 5.86 -37.23 5.47
CA PHE A 633 7.03 -36.50 5.99
C PHE A 633 7.94 -37.41 6.85
N TYR A 634 9.25 -37.16 6.82
CA TYR A 634 10.20 -37.62 7.83
C TYR A 634 10.21 -36.66 9.02
N THR A 635 9.81 -37.15 10.19
CA THR A 635 9.79 -36.36 11.42
C THR A 635 11.18 -36.29 12.05
N VAL A 636 11.77 -35.08 12.15
CA VAL A 636 13.04 -34.88 12.85
C VAL A 636 12.82 -35.03 14.38
N PRO A 637 13.72 -35.70 15.13
CA PRO A 637 13.50 -36.04 16.55
C PRO A 637 13.12 -34.85 17.45
N ASP A 638 12.18 -35.09 18.39
CA ASP A 638 11.56 -34.04 19.24
C ASP A 638 12.58 -33.19 20.00
N GLU A 639 13.66 -33.80 20.49
CA GLU A 639 14.72 -33.15 21.28
C GLU A 639 15.48 -32.05 20.51
N THR A 640 15.34 -32.00 19.17
CA THR A 640 15.88 -30.91 18.34
C THR A 640 14.92 -29.73 18.17
N ARG A 641 13.60 -29.90 18.34
CA ARG A 641 12.63 -28.87 17.93
C ARG A 641 12.63 -27.66 18.88
N PRO A 642 12.36 -26.44 18.39
CA PRO A 642 12.09 -25.30 19.27
C PRO A 642 10.74 -25.49 19.98
N SER A 643 10.71 -25.27 21.29
CA SER A 643 9.48 -25.07 22.06
C SER A 643 9.20 -23.56 22.13
N ILE A 644 7.92 -23.17 22.04
CA ILE A 644 7.47 -21.77 22.19
C ILE A 644 7.65 -21.21 23.62
N THR A 645 8.12 -22.01 24.59
CA THR A 645 8.37 -21.60 25.99
C THR A 645 9.56 -20.63 26.18
N SER A 646 10.14 -20.06 25.12
CA SER A 646 11.28 -19.12 25.20
C SER A 646 11.36 -18.18 23.98
N PRO A 647 12.03 -17.02 24.07
CA PRO A 647 12.09 -16.03 22.99
C PRO A 647 12.73 -16.60 21.71
N THR A 648 12.20 -16.20 20.55
CA THR A 648 12.58 -16.60 19.18
C THR A 648 14.04 -17.05 19.02
N VAL A 649 14.25 -18.37 19.00
CA VAL A 649 15.58 -19.00 18.83
C VAL A 649 15.74 -19.52 17.41
N THR A 650 16.79 -19.07 16.71
CA THR A 650 17.30 -19.73 15.51
C THR A 650 18.06 -20.99 15.90
N LYS A 651 17.71 -22.15 15.33
CA LYS A 651 18.43 -23.42 15.50
C LYS A 651 19.02 -23.89 14.18
N THR A 652 20.29 -24.27 14.19
CA THR A 652 20.90 -25.02 13.09
C THR A 652 20.39 -26.46 13.08
N TYR A 653 20.06 -26.99 11.91
CA TYR A 653 19.74 -28.38 11.66
C TYR A 653 20.76 -28.97 10.69
N ALA A 654 21.13 -30.23 10.89
CA ALA A 654 21.86 -31.02 9.91
C ALA A 654 21.27 -32.45 9.85
N ILE A 655 20.97 -32.91 8.63
CA ILE A 655 20.24 -34.16 8.35
C ILE A 655 20.96 -34.89 7.22
N ARG A 656 21.35 -36.16 7.42
CA ARG A 656 21.88 -37.01 6.34
C ARG A 656 20.74 -37.48 5.44
N VAL A 657 20.25 -36.58 4.59
CA VAL A 657 19.20 -36.84 3.59
C VAL A 657 19.53 -38.02 2.67
N GLY A 658 20.81 -38.31 2.46
CA GLY A 658 21.30 -39.51 1.78
C GLY A 658 20.78 -40.84 2.36
N HIS A 659 20.59 -40.93 3.68
CA HIS A 659 20.02 -42.13 4.30
C HIS A 659 18.59 -42.44 3.83
N PHE A 660 17.86 -41.40 3.42
CA PHE A 660 16.44 -41.47 3.06
C PHE A 660 16.22 -41.41 1.54
N LEU A 661 17.02 -40.61 0.83
CA LEU A 661 16.79 -40.20 -0.57
C LEU A 661 17.92 -40.59 -1.55
N ALA A 662 18.90 -41.41 -1.14
CA ALA A 662 20.00 -41.81 -2.02
C ALA A 662 19.54 -42.38 -3.38
N GLY A 663 20.20 -41.95 -4.44
CA GLY A 663 19.89 -42.30 -5.81
C GLY A 663 18.77 -41.47 -6.46
N ARG A 664 18.11 -40.56 -5.73
CA ARG A 664 17.28 -39.50 -6.33
C ARG A 664 18.13 -38.34 -6.85
N GLN A 665 17.50 -37.50 -7.65
CA GLN A 665 18.09 -36.26 -8.16
C GLN A 665 17.17 -35.10 -7.82
N LEU A 666 17.56 -34.28 -6.84
CA LEU A 666 16.90 -33.03 -6.49
C LEU A 666 16.70 -32.16 -7.74
N ARG A 667 15.50 -31.62 -7.89
CA ARG A 667 15.12 -30.63 -8.92
C ARG A 667 14.33 -29.46 -8.35
N ASN A 668 13.66 -29.64 -7.23
CA ASN A 668 12.87 -28.60 -6.59
C ASN A 668 13.26 -28.48 -5.12
N LEU A 669 13.67 -27.29 -4.68
CA LEU A 669 13.66 -26.96 -3.26
C LEU A 669 12.23 -26.59 -2.89
N VAL A 670 11.68 -27.29 -1.89
CA VAL A 670 10.33 -27.08 -1.38
C VAL A 670 10.42 -26.63 0.08
N ILE A 671 9.61 -25.65 0.47
CA ILE A 671 9.45 -25.25 1.87
C ILE A 671 7.94 -25.16 2.14
N VAL A 672 7.53 -25.77 3.24
CA VAL A 672 6.13 -25.95 3.65
C VAL A 672 5.92 -25.35 5.02
N GLN A 673 4.91 -24.49 5.13
CA GLN A 673 4.29 -24.08 6.39
C GLN A 673 2.79 -24.38 6.28
N ASP A 674 2.36 -25.49 6.90
CA ASP A 674 0.99 -25.98 6.84
C ASP A 674 0.20 -25.48 8.05
N ASN A 675 -0.93 -24.82 7.77
CA ASN A 675 -1.88 -24.36 8.77
C ASN A 675 -3.30 -24.52 8.19
N ASP A 676 -3.84 -25.72 8.34
CA ASP A 676 -5.14 -26.09 7.81
C ASP A 676 -6.28 -25.78 8.80
N VAL A 677 -6.06 -26.08 10.08
CA VAL A 677 -7.07 -26.11 11.13
C VAL A 677 -7.03 -24.85 12.00
N GLY A 678 -7.91 -23.90 11.68
CA GLY A 678 -8.21 -22.76 12.56
C GLY A 678 -8.09 -21.44 11.82
N ASP A 679 -7.15 -20.60 12.27
CA ASP A 679 -6.82 -19.37 11.56
C ASP A 679 -5.68 -19.63 10.56
N LYS A 680 -6.04 -19.76 9.28
CA LYS A 680 -5.12 -19.98 8.16
C LYS A 680 -4.16 -18.78 7.91
N LYS A 681 -4.24 -17.73 8.73
CA LYS A 681 -3.36 -16.56 8.75
C LYS A 681 -2.42 -16.51 9.97
N GLY A 682 -2.36 -17.57 10.76
CA GLY A 682 -1.29 -17.78 11.75
C GLY A 682 -0.08 -18.45 11.10
N GLY A 683 1.10 -18.22 11.68
CA GLY A 683 2.34 -18.88 11.30
C GLY A 683 3.35 -17.94 10.67
N GLU A 684 4.53 -17.90 11.26
CA GLU A 684 5.71 -17.28 10.66
C GLU A 684 6.96 -18.08 11.04
N SER A 685 7.76 -18.44 10.04
CA SER A 685 9.09 -19.02 10.25
C SER A 685 10.01 -18.74 9.08
N SER A 686 11.31 -18.89 9.30
CA SER A 686 12.32 -18.73 8.25
C SER A 686 13.32 -19.87 8.20
N PHE A 687 13.79 -20.17 6.99
CA PHE A 687 14.93 -21.04 6.70
C PHE A 687 16.05 -20.20 6.09
N SER A 688 17.28 -20.39 6.54
CA SER A 688 18.45 -19.68 6.01
C SER A 688 19.69 -20.57 5.93
N ASN A 689 20.73 -20.09 5.26
CA ASN A 689 22.03 -20.78 5.12
C ASN A 689 21.93 -22.21 4.56
N ILE A 690 20.97 -22.45 3.64
CA ILE A 690 20.65 -23.79 3.11
C ILE A 690 21.85 -24.35 2.32
N HIS A 691 22.44 -25.41 2.85
CA HIS A 691 23.69 -26.02 2.39
C HIS A 691 23.53 -27.53 2.18
N LEU A 692 23.72 -27.98 0.94
CA LEU A 692 23.82 -29.39 0.57
C LEU A 692 25.29 -29.77 0.31
N PHE A 693 25.76 -30.84 0.94
CA PHE A 693 27.11 -31.37 0.76
C PHE A 693 27.11 -32.88 1.00
N ASN A 694 28.12 -33.59 0.50
CA ASN A 694 28.37 -34.97 0.90
C ASN A 694 29.31 -34.98 2.10
N ALA A 695 29.17 -35.94 3.02
CA ALA A 695 29.99 -36.07 4.24
C ALA A 695 31.43 -36.56 3.95
N GLU A 696 32.10 -35.88 3.02
CA GLU A 696 33.51 -36.07 2.68
C GLU A 696 34.42 -35.60 3.82
N THR A 697 35.59 -36.23 3.92
CA THR A 697 36.50 -36.11 5.06
C THR A 697 37.94 -35.89 4.60
N CYS A 698 38.48 -34.70 4.84
CA CYS A 698 39.89 -34.36 4.65
C CYS A 698 40.76 -34.75 5.87
N LEU A 699 40.13 -34.95 7.05
CA LEU A 699 40.85 -35.37 8.25
C LEU A 699 41.12 -36.87 8.24
N LEU A 700 40.22 -37.68 7.65
CA LEU A 700 40.37 -39.13 7.48
C LEU A 700 41.42 -39.55 6.44
N ASP A 701 41.87 -38.65 5.57
CA ASP A 701 42.79 -38.95 4.46
C ASP A 701 44.19 -39.36 4.98
N ASP A 702 44.35 -40.66 5.25
CA ASP A 702 45.55 -41.38 5.73
C ASP A 702 46.16 -40.94 7.08
N THR A 703 45.53 -40.02 7.85
CA THR A 703 46.12 -39.46 9.10
C THR A 703 45.25 -39.59 10.35
N SER A 704 45.71 -40.37 11.34
CA SER A 704 45.26 -40.25 12.75
C SER A 704 45.69 -38.88 13.33
N PHE A 705 44.83 -38.23 14.12
CA PHE A 705 45.07 -36.88 14.66
C PHE A 705 44.69 -36.77 16.14
N THR A 706 45.09 -35.67 16.80
CA THR A 706 44.79 -35.40 18.21
C THR A 706 44.86 -33.89 18.48
N PHE A 707 43.86 -33.35 19.17
CA PHE A 707 43.81 -31.96 19.63
C PHE A 707 43.42 -31.91 21.12
N THR A 708 43.57 -30.76 21.77
CA THR A 708 43.34 -30.61 23.21
C THR A 708 42.35 -29.50 23.52
N VAL A 709 41.39 -29.77 24.39
CA VAL A 709 40.40 -28.82 24.89
C VAL A 709 40.42 -28.77 26.43
N ASP A 710 39.83 -27.73 27.01
CA ASP A 710 39.65 -27.53 28.44
C ASP A 710 38.46 -28.31 29.02
N GLU A 711 37.44 -28.60 28.21
CA GLU A 711 36.28 -29.39 28.62
C GLU A 711 35.75 -30.27 27.47
N CYS A 712 35.34 -31.51 27.77
CA CYS A 712 34.94 -32.49 26.76
C CYS A 712 33.48 -32.31 26.33
N THR A 713 33.09 -31.12 25.88
CA THR A 713 31.70 -30.87 25.43
C THR A 713 31.58 -30.94 23.92
N PHE A 714 30.35 -31.07 23.40
CA PHE A 714 30.11 -30.97 21.95
C PHE A 714 30.69 -29.67 21.36
N SER A 715 30.38 -28.51 21.96
CA SER A 715 30.83 -27.20 21.47
C SER A 715 32.35 -27.09 21.42
N LYS A 716 33.06 -27.52 22.47
CA LYS A 716 34.53 -27.51 22.52
C LYS A 716 35.14 -28.48 21.51
N THR A 717 34.53 -29.66 21.34
CA THR A 717 34.93 -30.67 20.34
C THR A 717 34.77 -30.12 18.92
N PHE A 718 33.68 -29.41 18.64
CA PHE A 718 33.39 -28.79 17.34
C PHE A 718 34.40 -27.68 17.02
N SER A 719 34.59 -26.70 17.90
CA SER A 719 35.55 -25.61 17.67
C SER A 719 37.00 -26.10 17.56
N GLY A 720 37.39 -27.10 18.36
CA GLY A 720 38.72 -27.71 18.24
C GLY A 720 38.91 -28.50 16.93
N LEU A 721 37.82 -28.96 16.31
CA LEU A 721 37.82 -29.58 14.98
C LEU A 721 37.92 -28.52 13.87
N GLU A 722 37.25 -27.38 14.01
CA GLU A 722 37.41 -26.20 13.14
C GLU A 722 38.86 -25.70 13.14
N ASP A 723 39.51 -25.60 14.31
CA ASP A 723 40.95 -25.31 14.44
C ASP A 723 41.83 -26.34 13.67
N GLN A 724 41.46 -27.62 13.65
CA GLN A 724 42.18 -28.63 12.85
C GLN A 724 41.97 -28.41 11.35
N LEU A 725 40.76 -28.05 10.92
CA LEU A 725 40.41 -27.79 9.53
C LEU A 725 41.16 -26.58 8.98
N GLU A 726 41.15 -25.44 9.67
CA GLU A 726 41.92 -24.25 9.27
C GLU A 726 43.42 -24.53 9.13
N SER A 727 43.96 -25.44 9.96
CA SER A 727 45.39 -25.81 9.91
C SER A 727 45.79 -26.58 8.65
N LYS A 728 44.85 -27.29 8.01
CA LYS A 728 45.06 -28.05 6.76
C LYS A 728 44.65 -27.21 5.55
N GLN A 729 45.57 -26.42 4.99
CA GLN A 729 45.35 -25.63 3.75
C GLN A 729 44.94 -26.42 2.49
N SER A 730 44.94 -27.76 2.51
CA SER A 730 44.41 -28.63 1.45
C SER A 730 43.00 -29.16 1.74
N CYS A 731 42.37 -28.69 2.81
CA CYS A 731 41.04 -29.07 3.23
C CYS A 731 40.00 -28.04 2.79
N SER A 732 38.79 -28.53 2.52
CA SER A 732 37.59 -27.77 2.16
C SER A 732 36.32 -28.13 2.98
N PRO A 733 36.08 -29.38 3.46
CA PRO A 733 34.88 -29.65 4.26
C PRO A 733 34.78 -28.82 5.55
N ASN A 734 33.54 -28.58 5.98
CA ASN A 734 33.22 -28.00 7.29
C ASN A 734 33.27 -29.08 8.40
N ALA A 735 33.23 -28.65 9.66
CA ALA A 735 33.26 -29.56 10.81
C ALA A 735 32.08 -30.55 10.83
N TRP A 736 30.90 -30.18 10.31
CA TRP A 736 29.78 -31.10 10.17
C TRP A 736 30.06 -32.26 9.20
N SER A 737 30.70 -32.00 8.07
CA SER A 737 31.10 -33.02 7.09
C SER A 737 32.06 -34.03 7.69
N GLU A 738 33.07 -33.55 8.43
CA GLU A 738 33.98 -34.44 9.17
C GLU A 738 33.24 -35.27 10.22
N LEU A 739 32.37 -34.65 11.02
CA LEU A 739 31.62 -35.34 12.07
C LEU A 739 30.66 -36.39 11.53
N PHE A 740 29.89 -36.09 10.48
CA PHE A 740 29.05 -37.11 9.81
C PHE A 740 29.89 -38.19 9.10
N GLY A 741 31.14 -37.92 8.75
CA GLY A 741 32.10 -38.92 8.27
C GLY A 741 32.67 -39.79 9.40
N PHE A 742 32.96 -39.23 10.57
CA PHE A 742 33.42 -39.96 11.76
C PHE A 742 32.31 -40.85 12.34
N PHE A 743 31.05 -40.38 12.26
CA PHE A 743 29.87 -41.06 12.76
C PHE A 743 28.94 -41.46 11.58
N PRO A 744 29.31 -42.46 10.75
CA PRO A 744 28.55 -42.85 9.55
C PRO A 744 27.19 -43.51 9.84
N LYS A 745 26.79 -43.63 11.11
CA LYS A 745 25.44 -44.04 11.55
C LYS A 745 24.56 -42.88 12.00
N ALA A 746 25.14 -41.70 12.23
CA ALA A 746 24.39 -40.50 12.52
C ALA A 746 23.58 -40.10 11.28
N ASN A 747 22.27 -39.95 11.46
CA ASN A 747 21.32 -39.47 10.47
C ASN A 747 20.91 -38.02 10.76
N TYR A 748 21.02 -37.57 12.01
CA TYR A 748 20.70 -36.22 12.47
C TYR A 748 21.85 -35.63 13.27
N MET A 749 21.88 -34.30 13.37
CA MET A 749 22.76 -33.54 14.26
C MET A 749 22.81 -34.12 15.68
N TYR A 750 21.64 -34.47 16.24
CA TYR A 750 21.53 -35.02 17.59
C TYR A 750 22.34 -36.31 17.79
N ASP A 751 22.35 -37.21 16.80
CA ASP A 751 23.09 -38.47 16.87
C ASP A 751 24.62 -38.24 16.99
N VAL A 752 25.13 -37.16 16.37
CA VAL A 752 26.54 -36.73 16.47
C VAL A 752 26.86 -36.18 17.87
N VAL A 753 25.93 -35.40 18.45
CA VAL A 753 26.07 -34.85 19.80
C VAL A 753 26.12 -35.99 20.83
N GLU A 754 25.23 -36.98 20.72
CA GLU A 754 25.19 -38.15 21.61
C GLU A 754 26.43 -39.06 21.47
N GLU A 755 26.94 -39.31 20.26
CA GLU A 755 28.19 -40.08 20.09
C GLU A 755 29.40 -39.33 20.73
N ILE A 756 29.47 -38.00 20.64
CA ILE A 756 30.50 -37.20 21.34
C ILE A 756 30.31 -37.25 22.86
N ALA A 757 29.09 -37.04 23.37
CA ALA A 757 28.80 -37.10 24.81
C ALA A 757 29.11 -38.49 25.40
N SER A 758 28.84 -39.56 24.64
CA SER A 758 29.21 -40.95 24.97
C SER A 758 30.73 -41.14 25.05
N ILE A 759 31.48 -40.62 24.06
CA ILE A 759 32.95 -40.67 24.04
C ILE A 759 33.56 -39.89 25.22
N CYS A 760 33.01 -38.73 25.54
CA CYS A 760 33.44 -37.92 26.68
C CYS A 760 33.11 -38.56 28.03
N THR A 761 31.93 -39.21 28.14
CA THR A 761 31.57 -40.03 29.31
C THR A 761 32.58 -41.15 29.53
N LEU A 762 32.98 -41.86 28.47
CA LEU A 762 34.02 -42.90 28.54
C LEU A 762 35.36 -42.33 28.99
N GLY A 763 35.70 -41.09 28.59
CA GLY A 763 36.86 -40.35 29.08
C GLY A 763 36.84 -40.15 30.61
N TYR A 764 35.76 -39.58 31.16
CA TYR A 764 35.62 -39.39 32.61
C TYR A 764 35.55 -40.71 33.41
N ASP A 765 35.02 -41.79 32.83
CA ASP A 765 35.04 -43.14 33.43
C ASP A 765 36.48 -43.64 33.64
N THR A 766 37.46 -43.25 32.80
CA THR A 766 38.88 -43.66 32.98
C THR A 766 39.56 -43.01 34.19
N VAL A 767 39.21 -41.75 34.49
CA VAL A 767 39.72 -40.99 35.64
C VAL A 767 38.90 -41.17 36.91
N SER A 768 37.87 -42.01 36.87
CA SER A 768 36.97 -42.29 38.01
C SER A 768 37.13 -43.72 38.59
N PRO A 769 38.32 -44.08 39.13
CA PRO A 769 38.60 -45.44 39.59
C PRO A 769 37.88 -45.83 40.89
N HIS A 770 37.29 -44.86 41.61
CA HIS A 770 36.59 -45.09 42.86
C HIS A 770 35.09 -45.27 42.65
N SER A 771 34.45 -45.96 43.59
CA SER A 771 32.98 -46.01 43.66
C SER A 771 32.52 -46.12 45.11
N PHE A 772 31.30 -45.64 45.36
CA PHE A 772 30.67 -45.59 46.69
C PHE A 772 30.72 -46.92 47.46
N ASN A 773 30.71 -48.06 46.76
CA ASN A 773 30.80 -49.41 47.32
C ASN A 773 32.09 -49.71 48.11
N HIS A 774 33.14 -48.91 47.93
CA HIS A 774 34.45 -49.09 48.59
C HIS A 774 34.70 -48.09 49.72
N LEU A 775 33.78 -47.14 49.95
CA LEU A 775 33.88 -46.12 51.00
C LEU A 775 33.59 -46.67 52.42
N SER A 776 33.06 -47.90 52.51
CA SER A 776 32.88 -48.64 53.76
C SER A 776 33.31 -50.10 53.58
N SER A 777 33.88 -50.70 54.63
CA SER A 777 34.21 -52.14 54.64
C SER A 777 32.97 -53.05 54.62
N GLU A 778 31.79 -52.48 54.86
CA GLU A 778 30.49 -53.17 54.89
C GLU A 778 29.85 -53.27 53.47
N GLY A 779 30.34 -52.52 52.49
CA GLY A 779 29.98 -52.62 51.06
C GLY A 779 28.68 -51.90 50.63
N TYR A 780 28.23 -52.17 49.39
CA TYR A 780 27.10 -51.50 48.71
C TYR A 780 25.87 -51.30 49.61
N GLN A 781 25.38 -52.37 50.27
CA GLN A 781 24.12 -52.32 51.02
C GLN A 781 24.17 -51.36 52.21
N PHE A 782 25.35 -51.21 52.82
CA PHE A 782 25.55 -50.28 53.92
C PHE A 782 25.50 -48.82 53.44
N ILE A 783 25.98 -48.55 52.23
CA ILE A 783 25.99 -47.20 51.65
C ILE A 783 24.64 -46.84 51.01
N GLU A 784 23.91 -47.79 50.42
CA GLU A 784 22.51 -47.58 50.03
C GLU A 784 21.66 -47.24 51.28
N ALA A 785 21.84 -47.98 52.38
CA ALA A 785 21.18 -47.70 53.65
C ALA A 785 21.59 -46.35 54.29
N PHE A 786 22.82 -45.86 54.07
CA PHE A 786 23.21 -44.51 54.49
C PHE A 786 22.36 -43.44 53.80
N PHE A 787 22.23 -43.54 52.47
CA PHE A 787 21.45 -42.59 51.67
C PHE A 787 19.93 -42.73 51.86
N ASP A 788 19.46 -43.91 52.28
CA ASP A 788 18.06 -44.13 52.68
C ASP A 788 17.71 -43.55 54.06
N GLY A 789 18.69 -43.38 54.96
CA GLY A 789 18.49 -43.05 56.38
C GLY A 789 18.78 -44.22 57.33
N ASP A 790 18.36 -45.44 56.97
CA ASP A 790 18.35 -46.65 57.83
C ASP A 790 19.74 -47.28 58.12
N ASN A 791 20.72 -46.54 58.65
CA ASN A 791 22.01 -47.11 59.03
C ASN A 791 22.73 -46.48 60.25
N LYS A 792 23.77 -47.16 60.72
CA LYS A 792 24.53 -46.83 61.94
C LYS A 792 25.33 -45.50 61.88
N TRP A 793 25.71 -45.04 60.68
CA TRP A 793 26.33 -43.70 60.55
C TRP A 793 25.33 -42.60 60.90
N ASN A 794 24.03 -42.83 60.64
CA ASN A 794 22.96 -41.87 60.92
C ASN A 794 22.48 -41.94 62.39
N TYR A 795 22.36 -43.13 62.99
CA TYR A 795 21.74 -43.32 64.31
C TYR A 795 22.70 -43.53 65.51
N GLU A 796 24.03 -43.56 65.32
CA GLU A 796 25.01 -43.71 66.42
C GLU A 796 25.68 -42.34 66.73
N HIS A 797 25.70 -41.92 68.00
CA HIS A 797 26.31 -40.66 68.43
C HIS A 797 27.70 -40.83 69.04
N ASP A 798 28.64 -39.94 68.67
CA ASP A 798 30.01 -39.96 69.18
C ASP A 798 30.01 -39.70 70.69
N SER A 799 30.51 -40.67 71.46
CA SER A 799 30.24 -40.76 72.90
C SER A 799 31.43 -41.31 73.67
N ILE A 800 31.64 -40.82 74.89
CA ILE A 800 32.81 -41.16 75.72
C ILE A 800 32.36 -41.87 77.00
N ASP A 801 32.66 -43.17 77.12
CA ASP A 801 32.41 -43.98 78.32
C ASP A 801 33.74 -44.38 78.99
N ASP A 802 33.86 -44.09 80.29
CA ASP A 802 35.05 -44.29 81.15
C ASP A 802 36.41 -43.87 80.52
N GLY A 803 36.40 -42.90 79.60
CA GLY A 803 37.58 -42.39 78.88
C GLY A 803 37.94 -43.13 77.57
N VAL A 804 37.03 -43.95 77.06
CA VAL A 804 37.11 -44.62 75.75
C VAL A 804 35.91 -44.17 74.91
N TYR A 805 36.12 -43.90 73.63
CA TYR A 805 35.00 -43.62 72.72
C TYR A 805 34.20 -44.90 72.46
N SER A 806 32.90 -44.89 72.76
CA SER A 806 31.96 -46.00 72.49
C SER A 806 31.57 -46.07 71.02
N PHE A 807 31.34 -44.90 70.42
CA PHE A 807 31.24 -44.67 68.98
C PHE A 807 32.15 -43.49 68.62
N ASP A 808 32.75 -43.53 67.43
CA ASP A 808 33.75 -42.57 66.97
C ASP A 808 33.73 -42.49 65.44
N LEU A 809 33.14 -41.41 64.90
CA LEU A 809 32.99 -41.20 63.46
C LEU A 809 34.35 -41.14 62.74
N ALA A 810 35.40 -40.62 63.38
CA ALA A 810 36.75 -40.57 62.82
C ALA A 810 37.40 -41.96 62.70
N LYS A 811 36.90 -42.98 63.42
CA LYS A 811 37.26 -44.39 63.21
C LYS A 811 36.28 -45.12 62.29
N GLU A 812 34.98 -44.93 62.47
CA GLU A 812 33.90 -45.67 61.77
C GLU A 812 33.71 -45.23 60.32
N ALA A 813 33.90 -43.94 60.05
CA ALA A 813 33.82 -43.33 58.74
C ALA A 813 35.17 -42.75 58.27
N GLY A 814 36.28 -43.05 58.97
CA GLY A 814 37.64 -42.59 58.63
C GLY A 814 38.14 -42.99 57.23
N MET A 815 37.46 -43.91 56.54
CA MET A 815 37.70 -44.18 55.12
C MET A 815 37.32 -42.98 54.23
N ILE A 816 36.34 -42.17 54.62
CA ILE A 816 35.96 -40.92 53.93
C ILE A 816 37.20 -40.01 53.84
N SER A 817 37.87 -39.72 54.96
CA SER A 817 39.12 -38.92 54.95
C SER A 817 40.22 -39.52 54.08
N VAL A 818 40.40 -40.85 54.09
CA VAL A 818 41.44 -41.55 53.29
C VAL A 818 41.13 -41.55 51.79
N VAL A 819 39.86 -41.42 51.41
CA VAL A 819 39.43 -41.20 50.03
C VAL A 819 39.58 -39.73 49.67
N ASN A 820 39.13 -38.81 50.55
CA ASN A 820 39.22 -37.37 50.35
C ASN A 820 40.65 -36.89 50.07
N ASP A 821 41.65 -37.46 50.75
CA ASP A 821 43.11 -37.24 50.51
C ASP A 821 43.58 -37.49 49.05
N LYS A 822 42.69 -37.96 48.15
CA LYS A 822 42.93 -38.13 46.71
C LYS A 822 41.90 -37.47 45.80
N MET A 823 40.77 -36.99 46.34
CA MET A 823 39.68 -36.46 45.51
C MET A 823 40.03 -35.12 44.86
N ASP A 824 41.11 -34.48 45.31
CA ASP A 824 41.79 -33.38 44.63
C ASP A 824 42.25 -33.74 43.20
N THR A 825 42.41 -35.03 42.84
CA THR A 825 42.93 -35.46 41.52
C THR A 825 42.31 -36.75 40.94
N GLU A 826 41.54 -37.52 41.71
CA GLU A 826 40.92 -38.79 41.29
C GLU A 826 39.38 -38.72 41.36
N GLY A 827 38.68 -39.26 40.36
CA GLY A 827 37.22 -39.24 40.27
C GLY A 827 36.51 -40.38 41.03
N ILE A 828 35.22 -40.18 41.34
CA ILE A 828 34.30 -41.19 41.88
C ILE A 828 33.14 -41.41 40.92
N ALA A 829 32.95 -42.65 40.49
CA ALA A 829 31.81 -43.04 39.66
C ALA A 829 30.47 -42.86 40.40
N TRP A 830 29.48 -42.28 39.72
CA TRP A 830 28.12 -42.04 40.23
C TRP A 830 27.48 -43.32 40.80
N PRO A 831 26.86 -43.29 42.00
CA PRO A 831 26.38 -44.49 42.67
C PRO A 831 25.20 -45.11 41.92
N LYS A 832 25.31 -46.40 41.59
CA LYS A 832 24.26 -47.18 40.91
C LYS A 832 23.21 -47.69 41.91
N MET A 833 22.73 -46.77 42.75
CA MET A 833 21.75 -46.93 43.82
C MET A 833 20.41 -46.28 43.42
N HIS A 834 19.32 -46.65 44.09
CA HIS A 834 17.99 -46.22 43.63
C HIS A 834 17.66 -44.74 43.93
N ASN A 835 18.27 -44.19 44.99
CA ASN A 835 18.23 -42.77 45.38
C ASN A 835 18.73 -41.86 44.25
N PHE A 836 19.68 -42.35 43.44
CA PHE A 836 20.38 -41.60 42.40
C PHE A 836 20.10 -42.14 40.97
N LYS A 837 19.00 -42.87 40.81
CA LYS A 837 18.56 -43.42 39.53
C LYS A 837 17.65 -42.42 38.80
N ASP A 838 17.94 -42.18 37.52
CA ASP A 838 17.15 -41.37 36.59
C ASP A 838 16.89 -39.92 37.09
N CYS A 839 17.89 -39.24 37.65
CA CYS A 839 17.78 -37.83 38.07
C CYS A 839 17.58 -36.93 36.82
N LYS A 840 16.33 -36.60 36.49
CA LYS A 840 15.95 -35.88 35.28
C LYS A 840 16.34 -34.42 35.36
N LEU A 841 16.08 -33.80 36.51
CA LEU A 841 16.45 -32.40 36.77
C LEU A 841 17.96 -32.20 36.95
N ARG A 842 18.79 -33.25 36.81
CA ARG A 842 20.26 -33.17 36.94
C ARG A 842 20.74 -32.44 38.20
N ALA A 843 20.01 -32.65 39.29
CA ALA A 843 20.32 -32.12 40.60
C ALA A 843 20.08 -33.18 41.67
N ALA A 844 20.88 -33.10 42.74
CA ALA A 844 20.76 -33.96 43.91
C ALA A 844 20.86 -33.11 45.18
N MET A 845 20.20 -33.58 46.23
CA MET A 845 20.12 -32.87 47.52
C MET A 845 20.17 -33.90 48.65
N CYS A 846 20.77 -33.47 49.76
CA CYS A 846 20.71 -34.08 51.08
C CYS A 846 19.87 -33.19 52.00
N CYS A 847 19.16 -33.76 52.97
CA CYS A 847 18.49 -33.01 54.04
C CYS A 847 18.63 -33.76 55.38
N TRP A 848 19.15 -33.07 56.38
CA TRP A 848 19.50 -33.61 57.70
C TRP A 848 18.70 -32.94 58.83
N VAL A 849 18.42 -33.70 59.90
CA VAL A 849 17.66 -33.21 61.07
C VAL A 849 18.41 -33.30 62.41
N GLU A 850 19.59 -33.92 62.47
CA GLU A 850 20.40 -34.02 63.70
C GLU A 850 21.93 -33.95 63.42
N GLU A 851 22.74 -33.62 64.44
CA GLU A 851 24.21 -33.61 64.42
C GLU A 851 24.80 -34.58 65.47
N ARG A 852 25.64 -35.53 65.05
CA ARG A 852 26.17 -36.62 65.91
C ARG A 852 27.45 -36.31 66.69
N LYS A 853 27.94 -35.06 66.69
CA LYS A 853 29.33 -34.72 67.08
C LYS A 853 29.55 -34.12 68.47
N ASP A 854 28.51 -33.69 69.18
CA ASP A 854 28.65 -33.32 70.60
C ASP A 854 28.38 -34.52 71.52
N THR A 855 29.00 -34.48 72.71
CA THR A 855 29.06 -35.59 73.67
C THR A 855 28.06 -35.46 74.83
N ASP A 856 27.21 -34.42 74.83
CA ASP A 856 26.22 -34.16 75.88
C ASP A 856 24.95 -33.48 75.29
N VAL A 857 23.88 -34.27 75.10
CA VAL A 857 22.57 -33.91 74.48
C VAL A 857 22.56 -33.93 72.93
N THR A 858 21.39 -34.27 72.37
CA THR A 858 21.02 -34.19 70.94
C THR A 858 21.22 -32.77 70.41
N VAL A 859 22.00 -32.61 69.33
CA VAL A 859 22.29 -31.29 68.73
C VAL A 859 21.57 -31.18 67.39
N GLU A 860 20.73 -30.15 67.28
CA GLU A 860 20.08 -29.76 66.02
C GLU A 860 21.12 -29.19 65.03
N PRO A 861 21.02 -29.49 63.72
CA PRO A 861 21.97 -29.01 62.71
C PRO A 861 21.83 -27.49 62.50
N THR A 862 22.70 -26.89 61.70
CA THR A 862 22.54 -25.47 61.35
C THR A 862 21.37 -25.31 60.38
N ASP A 863 20.24 -24.86 60.90
CA ASP A 863 19.02 -24.57 60.15
C ASP A 863 19.29 -23.69 58.92
N ASN A 864 18.86 -24.16 57.75
CA ASN A 864 18.89 -23.38 56.52
C ASN A 864 17.61 -23.50 55.66
N SER A 865 16.61 -24.33 56.03
CA SER A 865 15.37 -24.47 55.24
C SER A 865 14.21 -25.05 56.05
N ASP A 866 13.01 -24.48 55.86
CA ASP A 866 11.76 -25.11 56.29
C ASP A 866 11.44 -26.34 55.40
N VAL A 867 10.78 -27.35 55.97
CA VAL A 867 10.19 -28.48 55.27
C VAL A 867 8.69 -28.23 55.07
N CYS A 868 8.22 -28.22 53.83
CA CYS A 868 6.79 -28.06 53.54
C CYS A 868 6.06 -29.40 53.70
N TYR A 869 6.45 -30.40 52.92
CA TYR A 869 5.86 -31.73 52.94
C TYR A 869 6.78 -32.79 52.31
N VAL A 870 6.52 -34.05 52.64
CA VAL A 870 7.14 -35.23 52.03
C VAL A 870 6.05 -36.04 51.34
N ASP A 871 6.16 -36.32 50.04
CA ASP A 871 5.32 -37.32 49.36
C ASP A 871 6.11 -38.63 49.21
N PHE A 872 5.73 -39.65 50.00
CA PHE A 872 6.41 -40.95 50.00
C PHE A 872 6.29 -41.67 48.63
N THR A 873 5.37 -41.25 47.75
CA THR A 873 5.30 -41.77 46.39
C THR A 873 6.49 -41.35 45.52
N ARG A 874 7.25 -40.33 45.89
CA ARG A 874 8.51 -39.95 45.23
C ARG A 874 9.61 -40.95 45.58
N ALA A 875 9.83 -41.22 46.88
CA ALA A 875 10.87 -42.13 47.38
C ALA A 875 10.32 -43.43 48.02
N LYS A 876 9.52 -44.20 47.26
CA LYS A 876 8.84 -45.43 47.74
C LYS A 876 9.75 -46.56 48.24
N ARG A 877 11.06 -46.46 48.01
CA ARG A 877 12.06 -47.46 48.41
C ARG A 877 12.66 -47.10 49.75
N SER A 878 13.32 -45.95 49.87
CA SER A 878 13.85 -45.40 51.13
C SER A 878 12.78 -45.31 52.22
N SER A 879 11.62 -44.72 51.92
CA SER A 879 10.47 -44.63 52.86
C SER A 879 9.81 -45.98 53.21
N HIS A 880 10.21 -47.08 52.55
CA HIS A 880 9.66 -48.43 52.66
C HIS A 880 8.12 -48.55 52.46
N VAL A 881 7.43 -47.49 52.02
CA VAL A 881 5.96 -47.46 51.84
C VAL A 881 5.56 -47.16 50.39
N LYS A 882 4.37 -47.65 50.01
CA LYS A 882 3.87 -47.53 48.63
C LYS A 882 3.30 -46.15 48.29
N ASP A 883 2.66 -45.52 49.27
CA ASP A 883 1.84 -44.31 49.14
C ASP A 883 1.59 -43.73 50.54
N GLY A 884 1.44 -42.41 50.64
CA GLY A 884 1.37 -41.64 51.87
C GLY A 884 2.17 -40.34 51.80
N TYR A 885 2.05 -39.49 52.82
CA TYR A 885 2.75 -38.21 52.91
C TYR A 885 2.83 -37.70 54.35
N SER A 886 3.85 -36.89 54.64
CA SER A 886 3.99 -36.09 55.87
C SER A 886 3.77 -34.60 55.52
N ILE A 887 3.05 -33.87 56.35
CA ILE A 887 2.92 -32.40 56.26
C ILE A 887 3.56 -31.79 57.50
N TYR A 888 4.43 -30.81 57.30
CA TYR A 888 5.11 -30.09 58.37
C TYR A 888 4.59 -28.64 58.39
N ASN A 889 5.11 -27.78 57.51
CA ASN A 889 4.72 -26.37 57.45
C ASN A 889 3.57 -26.04 56.48
N GLY A 890 2.98 -24.86 56.71
CA GLY A 890 1.87 -24.30 55.92
C GLY A 890 0.48 -24.38 56.55
N ILE A 891 0.35 -24.83 57.81
CA ILE A 891 -0.94 -25.02 58.49
C ILE A 891 -1.37 -23.74 59.24
N THR A 892 -2.58 -23.26 58.94
CA THR A 892 -3.15 -22.03 59.53
C THR A 892 -3.25 -22.11 61.07
N GLY A 893 -2.36 -21.42 61.78
CA GLY A 893 -2.36 -21.36 63.24
C GLY A 893 -1.60 -22.49 63.96
N ALA A 894 -0.80 -23.27 63.24
CA ALA A 894 0.34 -23.98 63.83
C ALA A 894 1.42 -22.99 64.31
N PRO A 895 2.42 -23.42 65.11
CA PRO A 895 3.69 -22.72 65.17
C PRO A 895 4.28 -22.52 63.76
N THR A 896 5.03 -21.45 63.56
CA THR A 896 6.11 -21.43 62.57
C THR A 896 7.25 -22.27 63.12
N ASP A 897 7.85 -23.12 62.31
CA ASP A 897 8.73 -24.22 62.73
C ASP A 897 7.98 -25.29 63.57
N VAL A 898 7.77 -26.44 62.93
CA VAL A 898 7.13 -27.67 63.43
C VAL A 898 8.06 -28.89 63.23
N GLU A 899 9.00 -28.76 62.30
CA GLU A 899 10.02 -29.74 61.89
C GLU A 899 11.27 -29.74 62.80
N GLY A 900 11.62 -28.62 63.42
CA GLY A 900 12.93 -28.37 64.01
C GLY A 900 13.92 -27.83 62.97
N ALA A 901 15.16 -27.56 63.38
CA ALA A 901 16.20 -27.14 62.46
C ALA A 901 16.46 -28.20 61.38
N VAL A 902 16.38 -27.81 60.10
CA VAL A 902 16.71 -28.70 58.98
C VAL A 902 17.80 -28.06 58.13
N ASN A 903 18.85 -28.83 57.86
CA ASN A 903 19.88 -28.43 56.91
C ASN A 903 19.69 -29.20 55.60
N CYS A 904 19.32 -28.52 54.53
CA CYS A 904 19.29 -29.08 53.17
C CYS A 904 20.44 -28.51 52.33
N HIS A 905 21.18 -29.38 51.63
CA HIS A 905 22.34 -29.01 50.81
C HIS A 905 22.36 -29.87 49.55
N GLY A 906 22.62 -29.27 48.39
CA GLY A 906 22.67 -30.00 47.13
C GLY A 906 23.65 -29.43 46.11
N PHE A 907 23.49 -29.89 44.88
CA PHE A 907 24.28 -29.50 43.72
C PHE A 907 23.52 -29.86 42.43
N ALA A 908 23.92 -29.25 41.32
CA ALA A 908 23.38 -29.53 39.98
C ALA A 908 24.52 -29.65 38.95
N TRP A 909 24.22 -30.24 37.80
CA TRP A 909 25.15 -30.45 36.69
C TRP A 909 24.48 -30.23 35.32
N GLY A 910 25.28 -29.99 34.29
CA GLY A 910 24.81 -29.65 32.95
C GLY A 910 24.22 -30.81 32.16
N ASN A 911 23.45 -30.45 31.13
CA ASN A 911 22.80 -31.36 30.17
C ASN A 911 23.79 -32.23 29.37
N ASP A 912 24.89 -31.67 28.87
CA ASP A 912 25.96 -32.46 28.24
C ASP A 912 26.67 -33.34 29.29
N ALA A 913 26.77 -34.65 29.03
CA ALA A 913 27.53 -35.59 29.86
C ALA A 913 29.05 -35.28 29.86
N GLY A 914 29.50 -34.50 28.87
CA GLY A 914 30.84 -33.99 28.67
C GLY A 914 31.28 -32.83 29.57
N TYR A 915 30.34 -32.12 30.21
CA TYR A 915 30.69 -31.09 31.21
C TYR A 915 31.42 -31.72 32.40
N ALA A 916 32.41 -31.03 32.97
CA ALA A 916 33.17 -31.52 34.11
C ALA A 916 32.28 -31.73 35.34
N ASP A 917 31.28 -30.86 35.53
CA ASP A 917 30.24 -31.01 36.56
C ASP A 917 29.39 -32.29 36.39
N SER A 918 29.17 -32.73 35.15
CA SER A 918 28.41 -33.95 34.82
C SER A 918 29.31 -35.19 34.79
N GLY A 919 30.56 -35.10 34.35
CA GLY A 919 31.52 -36.21 34.41
C GLY A 919 31.88 -36.58 35.85
N LEU A 920 32.07 -35.59 36.72
CA LEU A 920 32.58 -35.77 38.09
C LEU A 920 31.52 -35.53 39.18
N LYS A 921 30.22 -35.55 38.86
CA LYS A 921 29.12 -35.41 39.85
C LYS A 921 29.19 -36.36 41.05
N GLY A 922 29.85 -37.52 40.91
CA GLY A 922 30.10 -38.43 42.04
C GLY A 922 31.07 -37.87 43.09
N ASN A 923 32.03 -37.03 42.68
CA ASN A 923 32.90 -36.26 43.59
C ASN A 923 32.07 -35.22 44.37
N THR A 924 31.20 -34.46 43.69
CA THR A 924 30.32 -33.48 44.35
C THR A 924 29.36 -34.13 45.35
N LEU A 925 28.78 -35.29 45.00
CA LEU A 925 27.94 -36.07 45.91
C LEU A 925 28.73 -36.56 47.14
N PHE A 926 29.95 -37.05 46.94
CA PHE A 926 30.82 -37.46 48.03
C PHE A 926 31.21 -36.27 48.92
N ASN A 927 31.50 -35.10 48.35
CA ASN A 927 31.75 -33.89 49.13
C ASN A 927 30.54 -33.55 49.99
N VAL A 928 29.38 -33.25 49.37
CA VAL A 928 28.18 -32.80 50.09
C VAL A 928 27.71 -33.82 51.12
N ALA A 929 27.50 -35.08 50.71
CA ALA A 929 26.87 -36.07 51.59
C ALA A 929 27.82 -36.65 52.66
N MET A 930 29.09 -36.91 52.29
CA MET A 930 29.99 -37.74 53.09
C MET A 930 31.15 -36.98 53.70
N GLN A 931 31.89 -36.18 52.95
CA GLN A 931 33.02 -35.42 53.49
C GLN A 931 32.56 -34.21 54.30
N GLU A 932 31.62 -33.42 53.77
CA GLU A 932 31.16 -32.17 54.36
C GLU A 932 30.04 -32.44 55.39
N GLY A 933 28.87 -32.93 54.94
CA GLY A 933 27.73 -33.27 55.81
C GLY A 933 28.11 -34.21 56.95
N LEU A 934 28.34 -35.50 56.65
CA LEU A 934 28.67 -36.49 57.69
C LEU A 934 30.04 -36.23 58.35
N TYR A 935 31.15 -36.27 57.61
CA TYR A 935 32.48 -36.36 58.21
C TYR A 935 33.02 -35.02 58.77
N THR A 936 32.62 -33.88 58.22
CA THR A 936 33.10 -32.55 58.69
C THR A 936 32.12 -31.91 59.66
N ASN A 937 30.82 -31.84 59.31
CA ASN A 937 29.81 -31.19 60.14
C ASN A 937 29.19 -32.16 61.16
N GLY A 938 29.06 -33.44 60.82
CA GLY A 938 28.42 -34.43 61.69
C GLY A 938 26.92 -34.61 61.43
N TYR A 939 26.39 -34.10 60.31
CA TYR A 939 24.97 -34.10 60.02
C TYR A 939 24.46 -35.51 59.65
N VAL A 940 23.33 -35.87 60.27
CA VAL A 940 22.71 -37.19 60.30
C VAL A 940 21.18 -37.10 60.41
N GLU A 941 20.52 -38.27 60.37
CA GLU A 941 19.07 -38.51 60.33
C GLU A 941 18.32 -37.82 59.17
N GLU A 942 17.47 -38.59 58.50
CA GLU A 942 16.68 -38.15 57.35
C GLU A 942 15.38 -37.43 57.76
N VAL A 943 14.90 -36.50 56.93
CA VAL A 943 13.56 -35.91 57.11
C VAL A 943 12.50 -37.04 57.06
N PRO A 944 11.72 -37.31 58.14
CA PRO A 944 11.01 -38.59 58.28
C PRO A 944 10.13 -39.03 57.10
N GLY A 945 10.58 -40.08 56.41
CA GLY A 945 9.92 -40.67 55.23
C GLY A 945 10.42 -40.15 53.88
N ALA A 946 11.44 -39.30 53.87
CA ALA A 946 12.32 -39.03 52.73
C ALA A 946 13.60 -39.90 52.82
N PRO A 947 14.42 -39.97 51.76
CA PRO A 947 15.81 -40.39 51.88
C PRO A 947 16.66 -39.28 52.52
N LEU A 948 17.82 -39.66 53.07
CA LEU A 948 18.83 -38.72 53.57
C LEU A 948 19.40 -37.87 52.41
N CYS A 949 19.72 -38.52 51.29
CA CYS A 949 20.15 -37.87 50.04
C CYS A 949 19.63 -38.63 48.82
N ALA A 950 19.23 -37.92 47.76
CA ALA A 950 18.76 -38.50 46.50
C ALA A 950 18.86 -37.50 45.32
N CYS A 951 18.44 -37.92 44.12
CA CYS A 951 17.98 -36.97 43.09
C CYS A 951 16.94 -36.03 43.71
N VAL A 952 16.96 -34.74 43.38
CA VAL A 952 16.10 -33.73 44.02
C VAL A 952 14.60 -34.06 43.90
N GLU A 953 14.18 -34.73 42.82
CA GLU A 953 12.78 -35.16 42.61
C GLU A 953 12.30 -36.25 43.58
N GLN A 954 13.22 -36.91 44.31
CA GLN A 954 12.93 -37.90 45.34
C GLN A 954 12.96 -37.30 46.76
N MET A 955 13.42 -36.06 46.93
CA MET A 955 13.60 -35.37 48.21
C MET A 955 12.30 -34.68 48.70
N PRO A 956 12.25 -34.22 49.98
CA PRO A 956 11.18 -33.35 50.49
C PRO A 956 10.99 -32.09 49.64
N VAL A 957 9.79 -31.51 49.71
CA VAL A 957 9.54 -30.14 49.26
C VAL A 957 9.88 -29.20 50.41
N VAL A 958 10.80 -28.28 50.17
CA VAL A 958 11.47 -27.44 51.17
C VAL A 958 11.56 -25.99 50.67
N THR A 959 11.84 -25.02 51.53
CA THR A 959 11.96 -23.61 51.09
C THR A 959 13.24 -23.34 50.29
N LYS A 960 14.39 -23.95 50.62
CA LYS A 960 15.65 -23.80 49.88
C LYS A 960 16.67 -24.92 50.20
N ALA A 961 17.85 -24.82 49.60
CA ALA A 961 19.00 -25.66 49.93
C ALA A 961 20.31 -24.91 49.65
N SER A 962 21.31 -25.13 50.52
CA SER A 962 22.72 -24.77 50.32
C SER A 962 23.29 -25.45 49.06
N CYS A 963 24.36 -24.92 48.47
CA CYS A 963 24.79 -25.36 47.14
C CYS A 963 26.32 -25.41 46.96
N THR A 964 26.85 -26.61 46.69
CA THR A 964 28.24 -26.79 46.26
C THR A 964 28.30 -26.97 44.74
N LYS A 965 29.22 -26.28 44.07
CA LYS A 965 29.66 -26.61 42.71
C LYS A 965 31.10 -27.12 42.71
N ILE A 966 31.40 -27.96 41.73
CA ILE A 966 32.75 -28.48 41.50
C ILE A 966 33.50 -27.55 40.54
N VAL A 967 34.77 -27.30 40.81
CA VAL A 967 35.68 -26.51 39.98
C VAL A 967 36.85 -27.39 39.58
N VAL A 968 37.11 -27.53 38.29
CA VAL A 968 38.03 -28.53 37.75
C VAL A 968 39.05 -27.87 36.83
N ASP A 969 40.33 -27.99 37.17
CA ASP A 969 41.44 -27.79 36.24
C ASP A 969 41.75 -29.15 35.60
N GLN A 970 41.63 -29.23 34.28
CA GLN A 970 41.86 -30.45 33.51
C GLN A 970 42.39 -30.13 32.10
N THR A 971 42.77 -31.16 31.38
CA THR A 971 43.02 -31.09 29.93
C THR A 971 42.48 -32.36 29.30
N VAL A 972 41.69 -32.19 28.25
CA VAL A 972 41.05 -33.29 27.52
C VAL A 972 41.74 -33.42 26.16
N SER A 973 42.29 -34.60 25.87
CA SER A 973 42.87 -34.91 24.56
C SER A 973 41.83 -35.66 23.72
N LEU A 974 41.31 -34.99 22.70
CA LEU A 974 40.38 -35.55 21.73
C LEU A 974 41.19 -36.10 20.54
N SER A 975 40.99 -37.37 20.21
CA SER A 975 41.84 -38.11 19.28
C SER A 975 41.01 -38.96 18.32
N TYR A 976 41.55 -39.16 17.11
CA TYR A 976 40.98 -40.08 16.12
C TYR A 976 42.08 -41.00 15.58
N ASP A 977 41.85 -42.31 15.65
CA ASP A 977 42.72 -43.31 15.04
C ASP A 977 42.13 -43.89 13.75
N HIS A 978 42.66 -43.43 12.61
CA HIS A 978 42.31 -43.89 11.28
C HIS A 978 42.56 -45.39 11.07
N THR A 979 43.48 -46.01 11.81
CA THR A 979 43.81 -47.44 11.63
C THR A 979 42.70 -48.39 12.12
N ILE A 980 41.80 -47.90 12.97
CA ILE A 980 40.67 -48.65 13.56
C ILE A 980 39.33 -47.92 13.44
N ALA A 981 39.32 -46.70 12.90
CA ALA A 981 38.17 -45.80 12.80
C ALA A 981 37.47 -45.53 14.14
N VAL A 982 38.25 -45.08 15.14
CA VAL A 982 37.75 -44.76 16.49
C VAL A 982 38.10 -43.31 16.84
N PHE A 983 37.09 -42.54 17.23
CA PHE A 983 37.22 -41.26 17.92
C PHE A 983 37.18 -41.50 19.44
N ALA A 984 38.05 -40.85 20.22
CA ALA A 984 38.23 -41.12 21.65
C ALA A 984 38.72 -39.89 22.43
N ALA A 985 38.25 -39.74 23.67
CA ALA A 985 38.70 -38.73 24.63
C ALA A 985 39.55 -39.34 25.75
N ASP A 986 40.69 -38.73 26.04
CA ASP A 986 41.54 -39.02 27.21
C ASP A 986 41.50 -37.79 28.13
N VAL A 987 41.04 -37.96 29.38
CA VAL A 987 40.87 -36.86 30.34
C VAL A 987 42.04 -36.88 31.33
N ALA A 988 42.70 -35.73 31.51
CA ALA A 988 43.74 -35.55 32.52
C ALA A 988 43.32 -34.47 33.53
N ILE A 989 43.03 -34.88 34.76
CA ILE A 989 42.66 -33.98 35.86
C ILE A 989 43.93 -33.41 36.52
N ASN A 990 44.04 -32.09 36.56
CA ASN A 990 45.13 -31.37 37.23
C ASN A 990 44.78 -31.06 38.69
N SER A 991 43.55 -30.58 38.94
CA SER A 991 42.98 -30.44 40.28
C SER A 991 41.45 -30.34 40.27
N ILE A 992 40.81 -30.98 41.25
CA ILE A 992 39.40 -30.76 41.64
C ILE A 992 39.36 -29.89 42.89
N ALA A 993 38.43 -28.94 42.92
CA ALA A 993 38.07 -28.14 44.08
C ALA A 993 36.54 -28.04 44.19
N TYR A 994 36.06 -27.54 45.33
CA TYR A 994 34.64 -27.29 45.59
C TYR A 994 34.47 -25.85 46.08
N ASP A 995 33.51 -25.13 45.50
CA ASP A 995 33.11 -23.77 45.88
C ASP A 995 31.61 -23.75 46.18
N SER A 996 31.15 -22.77 46.96
CA SER A 996 29.72 -22.45 47.01
C SER A 996 29.24 -21.97 45.63
N CYS A 997 28.04 -22.35 45.23
CA CYS A 997 27.54 -22.09 43.89
C CYS A 997 27.45 -20.60 43.55
N ASN A 998 26.99 -19.77 44.48
CA ASN A 998 26.75 -18.34 44.29
C ASN A 998 26.80 -17.57 45.62
N LEU A 999 26.68 -16.24 45.56
CA LEU A 999 26.82 -15.37 46.74
C LEU A 999 25.74 -15.55 47.82
N GLU A 1000 24.64 -16.24 47.50
CA GLU A 1000 23.54 -16.56 48.42
C GLU A 1000 23.47 -18.06 48.75
N ASP A 1001 24.48 -18.84 48.33
CA ASP A 1001 24.60 -20.30 48.52
C ASP A 1001 23.39 -21.11 48.02
N SER A 1002 22.59 -20.59 47.08
CA SER A 1002 21.27 -21.15 46.76
C SER A 1002 21.29 -22.11 45.56
N LEU A 1003 20.78 -23.34 45.75
CA LEU A 1003 20.66 -24.34 44.69
C LEU A 1003 19.67 -23.93 43.58
N SER A 1004 18.56 -23.27 43.92
CA SER A 1004 17.62 -22.75 42.92
C SER A 1004 18.23 -21.62 42.10
N LEU A 1005 19.03 -20.73 42.71
CA LEU A 1005 19.76 -19.70 41.96
C LEU A 1005 20.85 -20.29 41.06
N TYR A 1006 21.59 -21.31 41.53
CA TYR A 1006 22.57 -21.99 40.69
C TYR A 1006 21.92 -22.68 39.49
N TYR A 1007 20.71 -23.22 39.65
CA TYR A 1007 19.98 -23.77 38.52
C TYR A 1007 19.57 -22.69 37.51
N ALA A 1008 19.28 -21.47 37.95
CA ALA A 1008 19.06 -20.33 37.05
C ALA A 1008 20.36 -19.92 36.32
N GLU A 1009 21.52 -20.01 36.97
CA GLU A 1009 22.83 -19.85 36.30
C GLU A 1009 23.03 -20.92 35.22
N LEU A 1010 22.71 -22.19 35.50
CA LEU A 1010 22.75 -23.27 34.51
C LEU A 1010 21.79 -23.04 33.32
N VAL A 1011 20.62 -22.44 33.52
CA VAL A 1011 19.73 -22.05 32.41
C VAL A 1011 20.33 -20.90 31.59
N GLY A 1012 20.90 -19.87 32.25
CA GLY A 1012 21.59 -18.77 31.58
C GLY A 1012 22.80 -19.20 30.75
N ASP A 1013 23.53 -20.21 31.22
CA ASP A 1013 24.66 -20.85 30.53
C ASP A 1013 24.22 -21.93 29.51
N LEU A 1014 22.90 -22.08 29.25
CA LEU A 1014 22.29 -23.08 28.34
C LEU A 1014 22.57 -24.57 28.72
N LYS A 1015 23.03 -24.80 29.95
CA LYS A 1015 23.24 -26.13 30.55
C LYS A 1015 21.95 -26.78 31.10
N ALA A 1016 20.86 -26.03 31.19
CA ALA A 1016 19.52 -26.48 31.60
C ALA A 1016 18.42 -25.65 30.92
N THR A 1017 17.15 -26.06 31.08
CA THR A 1017 15.98 -25.37 30.50
C THR A 1017 15.11 -24.69 31.55
N GLU A 1018 14.36 -23.65 31.15
CA GLU A 1018 13.38 -22.98 32.02
C GLU A 1018 12.27 -23.94 32.51
N ASP A 1019 11.86 -24.90 31.69
CA ASP A 1019 10.89 -25.92 32.08
C ASP A 1019 11.43 -26.84 33.20
N GLU A 1020 12.73 -27.16 33.19
CA GLU A 1020 13.40 -27.88 34.28
C GLU A 1020 13.59 -27.02 35.52
N LYS A 1021 13.89 -25.72 35.36
CA LYS A 1021 13.93 -24.75 36.46
C LYS A 1021 12.58 -24.62 37.16
N ALA A 1022 11.48 -24.58 36.40
CA ALA A 1022 10.13 -24.57 36.94
C ALA A 1022 9.81 -25.86 37.71
N MET A 1023 10.21 -27.03 37.18
CA MET A 1023 10.07 -28.31 37.89
C MET A 1023 10.93 -28.39 39.17
N LEU A 1024 12.09 -27.73 39.23
CA LEU A 1024 12.90 -27.63 40.45
C LEU A 1024 12.23 -26.74 41.50
N ASP A 1025 11.59 -25.63 41.11
CA ASP A 1025 10.92 -24.71 42.02
C ASP A 1025 9.61 -25.28 42.59
N GLU A 1026 9.05 -26.38 42.04
CA GLU A 1026 8.02 -27.19 42.71
C GLU A 1026 8.57 -27.97 43.94
N ILE A 1027 9.89 -28.01 44.11
CA ILE A 1027 10.60 -28.72 45.19
C ILE A 1027 11.32 -27.71 46.11
N LEU A 1028 11.97 -26.70 45.53
CA LEU A 1028 12.64 -25.60 46.24
C LEU A 1028 11.77 -24.33 46.17
N VAL A 1029 10.72 -24.28 47.00
CA VAL A 1029 9.57 -23.37 46.77
C VAL A 1029 9.81 -21.91 47.16
N GLY A 1030 10.91 -21.61 47.85
CA GLY A 1030 11.26 -20.27 48.36
C GLY A 1030 10.70 -19.95 49.75
N ASP A 1031 11.35 -19.03 50.45
CA ASP A 1031 11.02 -18.64 51.82
C ASP A 1031 9.54 -18.24 51.99
N GLY A 1032 8.87 -18.85 52.98
CA GLY A 1032 7.46 -18.58 53.29
C GLY A 1032 6.44 -19.18 52.33
N LYS A 1033 6.85 -19.92 51.28
CA LYS A 1033 5.94 -20.49 50.26
C LYS A 1033 5.31 -21.84 50.61
N CYS A 1034 5.74 -22.51 51.69
CA CYS A 1034 5.16 -23.81 52.09
C CYS A 1034 3.63 -23.82 52.21
N GLY A 1035 3.00 -22.73 52.66
CA GLY A 1035 1.53 -22.65 52.73
C GLY A 1035 0.82 -22.77 51.36
N GLU A 1036 1.46 -22.28 50.31
CA GLU A 1036 0.97 -22.36 48.92
C GLU A 1036 1.25 -23.74 48.33
N ALA A 1037 2.48 -24.24 48.46
CA ALA A 1037 2.91 -25.55 47.97
C ALA A 1037 2.12 -26.71 48.62
N THR A 1038 1.98 -26.70 49.95
CA THR A 1038 1.18 -27.68 50.71
C THR A 1038 -0.32 -27.58 50.35
N SER A 1039 -0.84 -26.38 50.04
CA SER A 1039 -2.23 -26.21 49.57
C SER A 1039 -2.46 -26.83 48.19
N ALA A 1040 -1.55 -26.58 47.24
CA ALA A 1040 -1.59 -27.18 45.90
C ALA A 1040 -1.50 -28.71 46.00
N PHE A 1041 -0.53 -29.21 46.76
CA PHE A 1041 -0.33 -30.64 47.00
C PHE A 1041 -1.57 -31.33 47.56
N LEU A 1042 -2.14 -30.82 48.66
CA LEU A 1042 -3.32 -31.41 49.28
C LEU A 1042 -4.55 -31.38 48.37
N ALA A 1043 -4.67 -30.39 47.48
CA ALA A 1043 -5.72 -30.36 46.47
C ALA A 1043 -5.62 -31.54 45.48
N THR A 1044 -4.40 -31.97 45.10
CA THR A 1044 -4.21 -33.19 44.27
C THR A 1044 -4.72 -34.45 44.96
N LYS A 1045 -4.60 -34.53 46.29
CA LYS A 1045 -5.11 -35.63 47.12
C LYS A 1045 -6.61 -35.49 47.46
N GLY A 1046 -7.30 -34.48 46.92
CA GLY A 1046 -8.73 -34.21 47.15
C GLY A 1046 -9.04 -33.56 48.50
N LEU A 1047 -8.03 -33.01 49.17
CA LEU A 1047 -8.12 -32.36 50.49
C LEU A 1047 -7.99 -30.84 50.37
N LYS A 1048 -8.14 -30.13 51.49
CA LYS A 1048 -7.89 -28.70 51.61
C LYS A 1048 -7.28 -28.38 52.97
N LEU A 1049 -6.36 -27.41 53.00
CA LEU A 1049 -6.02 -26.68 54.22
C LEU A 1049 -7.23 -25.88 54.72
N ALA A 1050 -7.23 -25.58 56.02
CA ALA A 1050 -8.37 -25.06 56.77
C ALA A 1050 -8.17 -23.62 57.28
#